data_AF-A0A2E0QRL9-F1
#
_entry.id   AF-A0A2E0QRL9-F1
#
_cell.length_a   1.000
_cell.length_b   1.000
_cell.length_c   1.000
_cell.angle_alpha   90.00
_cell.angle_beta   90.00
_cell.angle_gamma   90.00
#
_symmetry.space_group_name_H-M   'P 1'
#
loop_
_entity.id
_entity.type
_entity.pdbx_description
1 polymer ?
#
loop_
_entity_poly.entity_id
_entity_poly.type
_entity_poly.pdbx_seq_one_letter_code
_entity_poly.pdbx_strand_id
1 'polypeptide(L)'
;MKSHSQFLSGAIWSLAVACAAFLPAAVLAADVSVSIQPSTFGADQGAKLSVTVNGGSSDQPINPPIPDGVSLRPYGKSSNIQIINGSMTRSEAQNFVVTADKEGEYTIPSFEVSVNGETIQTDPVTFTVTAGGSAPQSLPGGSSAAPQGNAPAADSQSLGFLEMQFPARDREHLYVGEMAPVRITAFFPPRTRVQLTSQPRPEGPGFTLHNLSEEPEQQLVEKDGETYRAVTWYGGISVAKAGEYPVKVSLDATVMVRDQSGGRSARPRSPFGGSFFNDPFFDDFFDNAFTRVIPREVTLSSKGDPLEVRSLPTEGRPADFSGAVGKFSFGGFKLPADATTGEPQRVRVTVKGKGNFDRMSAPVLEPGDSWKTYAPKTEFQGDDVAAFSGSKTFEFSAVPRKGGEQRVKLTTSYFDPDTGKYETIASPEVPLDIAGEDLSSGANTMAAAALDPKQEKSSQKAKAPTQLAPLREIGVISSASLQPLLYHPAFQISVGLGILGIVAGFVIGGLRQRHSEPSRVAARAAQQREREAIEAAAESSKSGDASVFFDSARRALQVRLGSIWDKPAEAITLSEVRQRFDGDTAIVQFFSKADAVSYAPAGSISTTELDRWNRLLQETLANPSYSVKRPDTVPSNAS
;
A
#
# COMPACT_ATOMS: atom_id res chain seq x y z
N MET A 1 43.94 39.54 21.39
CA MET A 1 43.93 39.31 19.92
C MET A 1 43.79 37.82 19.58
N LYS A 2 42.72 37.15 20.06
CA LYS A 2 42.41 35.73 19.75
C LYS A 2 40.96 35.52 19.27
N SER A 3 40.22 36.59 18.97
CA SER A 3 38.81 36.48 18.54
C SER A 3 38.61 36.58 17.03
N HIS A 4 39.58 37.06 16.24
CA HIS A 4 39.38 37.22 14.79
C HIS A 4 39.49 35.92 13.97
N SER A 5 40.09 34.84 14.49
CA SER A 5 40.22 33.58 13.73
C SER A 5 38.98 32.67 13.82
N GLN A 6 38.03 32.95 14.71
CA GLN A 6 36.78 32.19 14.86
C GLN A 6 35.66 32.71 13.95
N PHE A 7 35.80 33.94 13.43
CA PHE A 7 34.82 34.55 12.52
C PHE A 7 35.03 34.12 11.06
N LEU A 8 36.28 33.90 10.62
CA LEU A 8 36.52 33.34 9.28
C LEU A 8 36.04 31.88 9.17
N SER A 9 36.16 31.08 10.23
CA SER A 9 35.70 29.68 10.21
C SER A 9 34.18 29.54 10.09
N GLY A 10 33.39 30.46 10.65
CA GLY A 10 31.93 30.42 10.56
C GLY A 10 31.38 30.88 9.21
N ALA A 11 32.00 31.88 8.60
CA ALA A 11 31.66 32.36 7.25
C ALA A 11 32.08 31.34 6.17
N ILE A 12 33.22 30.68 6.35
CA ILE A 12 33.68 29.59 5.47
C ILE A 12 32.77 28.37 5.61
N TRP A 13 32.27 28.05 6.82
CA TRP A 13 31.28 26.98 7.01
C TRP A 13 29.91 27.27 6.39
N SER A 14 29.44 28.52 6.46
CA SER A 14 28.15 28.90 5.85
C SER A 14 28.23 28.99 4.33
N LEU A 15 29.37 29.44 3.77
CA LEU A 15 29.63 29.37 2.33
C LEU A 15 29.83 27.91 1.85
N ALA A 16 30.45 27.05 2.66
CA ALA A 16 30.59 25.62 2.36
C ALA A 16 29.26 24.86 2.42
N VAL A 17 28.34 25.21 3.33
CA VAL A 17 26.98 24.64 3.36
C VAL A 17 26.14 25.16 2.19
N ALA A 18 26.31 26.41 1.77
CA ALA A 18 25.64 26.96 0.59
C ALA A 18 26.19 26.37 -0.73
N CYS A 19 27.50 26.09 -0.83
CA CYS A 19 28.09 25.36 -1.94
C CYS A 19 27.80 23.84 -1.90
N ALA A 20 27.60 23.25 -0.72
CA ALA A 20 27.15 21.86 -0.58
C ALA A 20 25.71 21.64 -1.03
N ALA A 21 24.86 22.68 -0.99
CA ALA A 21 23.51 22.65 -1.56
C ALA A 21 23.49 22.77 -3.10
N PHE A 22 24.62 23.06 -3.74
CA PHE A 22 24.78 23.14 -5.20
C PHE A 22 25.79 22.13 -5.77
N LEU A 23 26.17 21.11 -4.99
CA LEU A 23 26.77 19.93 -5.58
C LEU A 23 25.67 19.20 -6.36
N PRO A 24 25.83 18.94 -7.66
CA PRO A 24 24.92 18.03 -8.35
C PRO A 24 24.91 16.75 -7.54
N ALA A 25 23.73 16.34 -7.07
CA ALA A 25 23.56 15.06 -6.43
C ALA A 25 24.25 14.05 -7.36
N ALA A 26 25.28 13.37 -6.86
CA ALA A 26 25.81 12.22 -7.56
C ALA A 26 24.59 11.31 -7.74
N VAL A 27 24.10 11.24 -8.98
CA VAL A 27 23.06 10.30 -9.37
C VAL A 27 23.68 8.96 -9.04
N LEU A 28 23.22 8.33 -7.95
CA LEU A 28 23.54 6.94 -7.70
C LEU A 28 23.05 6.22 -8.96
N ALA A 29 24.00 5.64 -9.70
CA ALA A 29 23.67 4.87 -10.89
C ALA A 29 22.58 3.88 -10.51
N ALA A 30 21.49 3.88 -11.28
CA ALA A 30 20.44 2.92 -11.06
C ALA A 30 21.03 1.52 -11.27
N ASP A 31 20.64 0.57 -10.43
CA ASP A 31 21.10 -0.81 -10.51
C ASP A 31 19.88 -1.71 -10.72
N VAL A 32 20.02 -2.74 -11.54
CA VAL A 32 18.93 -3.67 -11.85
C VAL A 32 19.34 -5.07 -11.45
N SER A 33 18.64 -5.62 -10.46
CA SER A 33 18.86 -6.97 -9.97
C SER A 33 17.68 -7.87 -10.29
N VAL A 34 17.97 -9.11 -10.66
CA VAL A 34 16.96 -10.14 -10.93
C VAL A 34 17.12 -11.23 -9.88
N SER A 35 16.03 -11.66 -9.27
CA SER A 35 16.04 -12.73 -8.26
C SER A 35 14.85 -13.66 -8.44
N ILE A 36 15.04 -14.95 -8.14
CA ILE A 36 13.97 -15.94 -8.19
C ILE A 36 13.87 -16.68 -6.86
N GLN A 37 12.65 -16.79 -6.32
CA GLN A 37 12.40 -17.47 -5.05
C GLN A 37 11.11 -18.31 -5.10
N PRO A 38 11.16 -19.60 -4.74
CA PRO A 38 12.39 -20.38 -4.49
C PRO A 38 13.18 -20.63 -5.78
N SER A 39 14.50 -20.88 -5.69
CA SER A 39 15.35 -21.25 -6.83
C SER A 39 15.22 -22.72 -7.25
N THR A 40 14.45 -23.51 -6.48
CA THR A 40 14.08 -24.89 -6.82
C THR A 40 12.62 -25.13 -6.45
N PHE A 41 11.81 -25.63 -7.39
CA PHE A 41 10.38 -25.90 -7.18
C PHE A 41 9.89 -27.07 -8.04
N GLY A 42 8.76 -27.68 -7.65
CA GLY A 42 8.13 -28.76 -8.41
C GLY A 42 7.46 -28.25 -9.69
N ALA A 43 7.33 -29.09 -10.72
CA ALA A 43 6.60 -28.75 -11.96
C ALA A 43 5.10 -28.41 -11.74
N ASP A 44 4.54 -28.83 -10.59
CA ASP A 44 3.20 -28.50 -10.10
C ASP A 44 3.15 -27.18 -9.29
N GLN A 45 4.30 -26.55 -9.07
CA GLN A 45 4.49 -25.33 -8.30
C GLN A 45 5.10 -24.23 -9.18
N GLY A 46 5.05 -22.99 -8.71
CA GLY A 46 5.67 -21.85 -9.38
C GLY A 46 6.61 -21.09 -8.45
N ALA A 47 7.56 -20.36 -9.03
CA ALA A 47 8.42 -19.44 -8.31
C ALA A 47 8.11 -17.99 -8.65
N LYS A 48 8.46 -17.08 -7.74
CA LYS A 48 8.38 -15.65 -7.97
C LYS A 48 9.71 -15.16 -8.52
N LEU A 49 9.69 -14.60 -9.72
CA LEU A 49 10.78 -13.79 -10.26
C LEU A 49 10.53 -12.32 -9.94
N SER A 50 11.53 -11.65 -9.37
CA SER A 50 11.50 -10.23 -9.05
C SER A 50 12.63 -9.51 -9.78
N VAL A 51 12.27 -8.60 -10.70
CA VAL A 51 13.21 -7.67 -11.34
C VAL A 51 13.14 -6.35 -10.59
N THR A 52 14.18 -6.02 -9.84
CA THR A 52 14.24 -4.87 -8.93
C THR A 52 15.18 -3.80 -9.49
N VAL A 53 14.63 -2.61 -9.72
CA VAL A 53 15.35 -1.40 -10.08
C VAL A 53 15.62 -0.60 -8.80
N ASN A 54 16.89 -0.47 -8.42
CA ASN A 54 17.36 0.33 -7.30
C ASN A 54 17.77 1.72 -7.82
N GLY A 55 17.30 2.80 -7.20
CA GLY A 55 17.68 4.17 -7.58
C GLY A 55 16.85 4.79 -8.72
N GLY A 56 15.74 4.17 -9.14
CA GLY A 56 14.92 4.68 -10.24
C GLY A 56 13.60 3.92 -10.45
N SER A 57 12.96 4.17 -11.58
CA SER A 57 11.81 3.42 -12.10
C SER A 57 12.03 3.09 -13.57
N SER A 58 11.49 1.98 -14.05
CA SER A 58 11.56 1.62 -15.47
C SER A 58 10.63 2.50 -16.30
N ASP A 59 11.15 3.09 -17.38
CA ASP A 59 10.38 3.95 -18.29
C ASP A 59 9.44 3.14 -19.20
N GLN A 60 9.74 1.85 -19.38
CA GLN A 60 8.97 0.91 -20.18
C GLN A 60 8.58 -0.35 -19.39
N PRO A 61 7.54 -1.10 -19.81
CA PRO A 61 7.24 -2.40 -19.22
C PRO A 61 8.45 -3.35 -19.36
N ILE A 62 8.92 -3.89 -18.24
CA ILE A 62 10.01 -4.88 -18.25
C ILE A 62 9.45 -6.20 -18.77
N ASN A 63 10.07 -6.76 -19.80
CA ASN A 63 9.67 -8.03 -20.40
C ASN A 63 10.89 -8.98 -20.46
N PRO A 64 11.08 -9.83 -19.44
CA PRO A 64 12.16 -10.80 -19.44
C PRO A 64 12.03 -11.79 -20.61
N PRO A 65 13.13 -12.23 -21.23
CA PRO A 65 13.14 -13.28 -22.23
C PRO A 65 12.65 -14.59 -21.61
N ILE A 66 11.81 -15.31 -22.34
CA ILE A 66 11.18 -16.55 -21.89
C ILE A 66 12.00 -17.74 -22.43
N PRO A 67 12.60 -18.58 -21.56
CA PRO A 67 13.27 -19.80 -21.99
C PRO A 67 12.28 -20.85 -22.53
N ASP A 68 12.72 -21.72 -23.43
CA ASP A 68 11.88 -22.79 -23.99
C ASP A 68 11.32 -23.70 -22.88
N GLY A 69 10.00 -23.89 -22.86
CA GLY A 69 9.32 -24.72 -21.86
C GLY A 69 9.05 -24.03 -20.52
N VAL A 70 9.30 -22.72 -20.40
CA VAL A 70 8.99 -21.89 -19.23
C VAL A 70 7.84 -20.94 -19.58
N SER A 71 6.90 -20.76 -18.66
CA SER A 71 5.86 -19.72 -18.74
C SER A 71 6.12 -18.64 -17.68
N LEU A 72 6.21 -17.39 -18.14
CA LEU A 72 6.35 -16.19 -17.32
C LEU A 72 5.06 -15.36 -17.41
N ARG A 73 4.42 -15.09 -16.26
CA ARG A 73 3.21 -14.26 -16.19
C ARG A 73 3.43 -13.07 -15.25
N PRO A 74 3.14 -11.82 -15.66
CA PRO A 74 3.27 -10.66 -14.79
C PRO A 74 2.41 -10.80 -13.51
N TYR A 75 3.00 -10.45 -12.36
CA TYR A 75 2.43 -10.59 -11.02
C TYR A 75 2.59 -9.29 -10.21
N GLY A 76 2.15 -8.18 -10.81
CA GLY A 76 2.12 -6.87 -10.16
C GLY A 76 3.48 -6.19 -10.00
N LYS A 77 3.45 -4.99 -9.41
CA LYS A 77 4.62 -4.15 -9.11
C LYS A 77 4.64 -3.79 -7.63
N SER A 78 5.83 -3.69 -7.04
CA SER A 78 6.04 -3.29 -5.65
C SER A 78 7.08 -2.17 -5.58
N SER A 79 6.84 -1.13 -4.79
CA SER A 79 7.78 -0.02 -4.59
C SER A 79 8.17 0.08 -3.12
N ASN A 80 9.45 0.27 -2.85
CA ASN A 80 9.99 0.48 -1.52
C ASN A 80 10.85 1.75 -1.48
N ILE A 81 10.60 2.62 -0.50
CA ILE A 81 11.28 3.91 -0.34
C ILE A 81 12.07 3.86 0.96
N GLN A 82 13.39 4.02 0.88
CA GLN A 82 14.29 4.10 2.03
C GLN A 82 14.97 5.48 2.06
N ILE A 83 15.14 6.05 3.24
CA ILE A 83 15.85 7.33 3.43
C ILE A 83 17.09 7.04 4.28
N ILE A 84 18.28 7.10 3.69
CA ILE A 84 19.55 6.82 4.36
C ILE A 84 20.39 8.10 4.33
N ASN A 85 20.81 8.60 5.50
CA ASN A 85 21.63 9.82 5.65
C ASN A 85 21.07 11.06 4.92
N GLY A 86 19.74 11.22 4.87
CA GLY A 86 19.08 12.35 4.20
C GLY A 86 18.94 12.22 2.68
N SER A 87 19.45 11.14 2.08
CA SER A 87 19.21 10.80 0.67
C SER A 87 18.05 9.81 0.54
N MET A 88 17.09 10.11 -0.34
CA MET A 88 15.95 9.24 -0.64
C MET A 88 16.34 8.23 -1.72
N THR A 89 16.35 6.94 -1.39
CA THR A 89 16.58 5.84 -2.32
C THR A 89 15.27 5.11 -2.58
N ARG A 90 14.77 5.14 -3.81
CA ARG A 90 13.57 4.41 -4.26
C ARG A 90 14.01 3.12 -4.94
N SER A 91 13.35 2.01 -4.63
CA SER A 91 13.44 0.75 -5.37
C SER A 91 12.06 0.34 -5.87
N GLU A 92 11.99 -0.14 -7.11
CA GLU A 92 10.77 -0.64 -7.73
C GLU A 92 11.02 -2.04 -8.27
N ALA A 93 10.18 -3.01 -7.89
CA ALA A 93 10.27 -4.38 -8.35
C ALA A 93 9.04 -4.76 -9.19
N GLN A 94 9.27 -5.27 -10.40
CA GLN A 94 8.27 -5.91 -11.22
C GLN A 94 8.35 -7.42 -11.00
N ASN A 95 7.23 -8.01 -10.58
CA ASN A 95 7.18 -9.43 -10.20
C ASN A 95 6.53 -10.25 -11.31
N PHE A 96 6.97 -11.50 -11.47
CA PHE A 96 6.42 -12.48 -12.40
C PHE A 96 6.26 -13.82 -11.69
N VAL A 97 5.23 -14.58 -12.06
CA VAL A 97 5.12 -16.00 -11.74
C VAL A 97 5.84 -16.79 -12.84
N VAL A 98 6.75 -17.66 -12.44
CA VAL A 98 7.51 -18.57 -13.29
C VAL A 98 6.99 -19.99 -13.06
N THR A 99 6.62 -20.68 -14.14
CA THR A 99 6.20 -22.09 -14.14
C THR A 99 6.88 -22.81 -15.30
N ALA A 100 7.08 -24.13 -15.19
CA ALA A 100 7.67 -24.94 -16.26
C ALA A 100 7.02 -26.32 -16.31
N ASP A 101 6.76 -26.81 -17.52
CA ASP A 101 6.00 -28.05 -17.74
C ASP A 101 6.88 -29.31 -17.69
N LYS A 102 8.20 -29.15 -17.69
CA LYS A 102 9.18 -30.26 -17.66
C LYS A 102 10.17 -30.03 -16.53
N GLU A 103 10.65 -31.14 -15.96
CA GLU A 103 11.79 -31.10 -15.06
C GLU A 103 13.06 -30.74 -15.82
N GLY A 104 13.94 -29.99 -15.17
CA GLY A 104 15.17 -29.49 -15.79
C GLY A 104 15.73 -28.26 -15.09
N GLU A 105 16.94 -27.88 -15.48
CA GLU A 105 17.55 -26.61 -15.11
C GLU A 105 17.28 -25.58 -16.19
N TYR A 106 16.82 -24.40 -15.78
CA TYR A 106 16.44 -23.32 -16.67
C TYR A 106 17.20 -22.04 -16.30
N THR A 107 17.52 -21.24 -17.31
CA THR A 107 18.22 -19.97 -17.14
C THR A 107 17.46 -18.87 -17.85
N ILE A 108 17.09 -17.82 -17.13
CA ILE A 108 16.64 -16.57 -17.73
C ILE A 108 17.91 -15.82 -18.17
N PRO A 109 18.13 -15.62 -19.48
CA PRO A 109 19.34 -14.96 -19.95
C PRO A 109 19.33 -13.46 -19.59
N SER A 110 20.51 -12.85 -19.57
CA SER A 110 20.69 -11.39 -19.45
C SER A 110 19.79 -10.65 -20.45
N PHE A 111 19.11 -9.62 -19.98
CA PHE A 111 18.26 -8.77 -20.80
C PHE A 111 18.33 -7.30 -20.39
N GLU A 112 17.94 -6.44 -21.32
CA GLU A 112 18.03 -4.98 -21.21
C GLU A 112 16.81 -4.39 -20.48
N VAL A 113 17.08 -3.49 -19.54
CA VAL A 113 16.08 -2.71 -18.82
C VAL A 113 16.42 -1.22 -18.95
N SER A 114 15.45 -0.42 -19.43
CA SER A 114 15.60 1.03 -19.58
C SER A 114 15.19 1.75 -18.30
N VAL A 115 16.14 2.41 -17.63
CA VAL A 115 15.94 3.15 -16.38
C VAL A 115 16.38 4.59 -16.57
N ASN A 116 15.46 5.54 -16.46
CA ASN A 116 15.72 6.98 -16.65
C ASN A 116 16.44 7.32 -17.97
N GLY A 117 16.11 6.60 -19.06
CA GLY A 117 16.74 6.76 -20.38
C GLY A 117 18.09 6.06 -20.59
N GLU A 118 18.63 5.36 -19.59
CA GLU A 118 19.84 4.53 -19.70
C GLU A 118 19.49 3.04 -19.74
N THR A 119 20.13 2.28 -20.64
CA THR A 119 19.88 0.85 -20.79
C THR A 119 20.87 0.05 -19.92
N ILE A 120 20.35 -0.69 -18.95
CA ILE A 120 21.11 -1.53 -18.03
C ILE A 120 20.88 -3.01 -18.38
N GLN A 121 21.97 -3.78 -18.45
CA GLN A 121 21.92 -5.23 -18.62
C GLN A 121 21.78 -5.93 -17.27
N THR A 122 20.89 -6.90 -17.21
CA THR A 122 20.64 -7.72 -16.01
C THR A 122 21.55 -8.93 -15.93
N ASP A 123 21.85 -9.41 -14.73
CA ASP A 123 22.52 -10.70 -14.57
C ASP A 123 21.58 -11.87 -14.92
N PRO A 124 22.09 -12.95 -15.55
CA PRO A 124 21.29 -14.15 -15.80
C PRO A 124 20.96 -14.86 -14.49
N VAL A 125 19.77 -15.45 -14.41
CA VAL A 125 19.30 -16.16 -13.20
C VAL A 125 18.92 -17.60 -13.54
N THR A 126 19.49 -18.55 -12.81
CA THR A 126 19.22 -19.98 -12.96
C THR A 126 18.24 -20.49 -11.90
N PHE A 127 17.42 -21.47 -12.27
CA PHE A 127 16.53 -22.18 -11.36
C PHE A 127 16.29 -23.63 -11.80
N THR A 128 15.89 -24.48 -10.87
CA THR A 128 15.71 -25.91 -11.10
C THR A 128 14.27 -26.34 -10.88
N VAL A 129 13.72 -27.11 -11.81
CA VAL A 129 12.37 -27.66 -11.75
C VAL A 129 12.47 -29.17 -11.57
N THR A 130 11.89 -29.70 -10.51
CA THR A 130 11.93 -31.14 -10.17
C THR A 130 10.61 -31.82 -10.53
N ALA A 131 10.62 -33.08 -10.99
CA ALA A 131 9.42 -33.91 -10.98
C ALA A 131 8.89 -34.01 -9.53
N GLY A 132 7.66 -33.52 -9.30
CA GLY A 132 7.14 -33.21 -7.98
C GLY A 132 7.37 -34.29 -6.92
N GLY A 133 7.86 -33.87 -5.75
CA GLY A 133 8.02 -34.75 -4.60
C GLY A 133 9.21 -34.42 -3.69
N SER A 134 9.35 -33.17 -3.24
CA SER A 134 10.05 -32.79 -1.99
C SER A 134 9.85 -31.30 -1.74
N ALA A 135 9.15 -30.94 -0.66
CA ALA A 135 9.13 -29.57 -0.18
C ALA A 135 10.55 -29.14 0.20
N PRO A 136 11.06 -27.98 -0.25
CA PRO A 136 12.20 -27.38 0.41
C PRO A 136 11.81 -27.05 1.85
N GLN A 137 12.55 -27.62 2.79
CA GLN A 137 12.58 -27.18 4.18
C GLN A 137 12.77 -25.66 4.23
N SER A 138 12.06 -25.04 5.17
CA SER A 138 12.38 -23.72 5.68
C SER A 138 13.88 -23.55 5.89
N LEU A 139 14.47 -22.49 5.33
CA LEU A 139 15.87 -22.16 5.63
C LEU A 139 16.03 -21.77 7.12
N PRO A 140 17.09 -22.24 7.79
CA PRO A 140 17.49 -21.79 9.11
C PRO A 140 18.30 -20.48 9.07
N GLY A 141 17.93 -19.55 9.96
CA GLY A 141 18.84 -18.78 10.82
C GLY A 141 19.82 -17.77 10.20
N GLY A 142 19.43 -16.50 10.25
CA GLY A 142 20.34 -15.34 10.28
C GLY A 142 19.85 -14.33 11.32
N SER A 143 20.54 -14.28 12.45
CA SER A 143 20.11 -13.72 13.73
C SER A 143 19.86 -12.20 13.76
N SER A 144 18.70 -11.79 14.26
CA SER A 144 18.61 -10.68 15.22
C SER A 144 17.42 -10.92 16.14
N ALA A 145 17.66 -10.78 17.43
CA ALA A 145 16.82 -11.28 18.51
C ALA A 145 15.38 -10.75 18.45
N ALA A 146 14.42 -11.68 18.39
CA ALA A 146 13.03 -11.40 18.71
C ALA A 146 12.89 -11.22 20.24
N PRO A 147 12.22 -10.16 20.74
CA PRO A 147 11.62 -10.21 22.05
C PRO A 147 10.49 -11.23 21.99
N GLN A 148 10.63 -12.28 22.79
CA GLN A 148 9.59 -13.26 23.04
C GLN A 148 8.38 -12.56 23.66
N GLY A 149 7.35 -12.35 22.84
CA GLY A 149 6.04 -11.88 23.27
C GLY A 149 5.00 -12.68 22.52
N ASN A 150 4.29 -13.54 23.23
CA ASN A 150 3.07 -14.19 22.74
C ASN A 150 2.08 -13.10 22.29
N ALA A 151 2.04 -12.79 21.00
CA ALA A 151 0.91 -12.10 20.41
C ALA A 151 -0.17 -13.16 20.13
N PRO A 152 -1.40 -13.02 20.65
CA PRO A 152 -2.47 -13.94 20.34
C PRO A 152 -2.74 -13.90 18.83
N ALA A 153 -3.04 -15.06 18.24
CA ALA A 153 -3.63 -15.14 16.92
C ALA A 153 -4.92 -14.30 16.95
N ALA A 154 -4.88 -13.11 16.36
CA ALA A 154 -6.10 -12.39 16.07
C ALA A 154 -6.87 -13.26 15.07
N ASP A 155 -8.03 -13.77 15.50
CA ASP A 155 -8.90 -14.65 14.72
C ASP A 155 -9.02 -14.11 13.29
N SER A 156 -8.77 -14.94 12.29
CA SER A 156 -8.94 -14.60 10.86
C SER A 156 -10.32 -13.98 10.59
N GLN A 157 -11.33 -14.38 11.38
CA GLN A 157 -12.70 -13.85 11.36
C GLN A 157 -12.80 -12.36 11.74
N SER A 158 -11.87 -11.83 12.54
CA SER A 158 -11.81 -10.41 12.92
C SER A 158 -11.31 -9.49 11.79
N LEU A 159 -10.67 -10.05 10.77
CA LEU A 159 -10.10 -9.30 9.65
C LEU A 159 -11.00 -9.30 8.41
N GLY A 160 -11.99 -10.18 8.39
CA GLY A 160 -13.04 -10.26 7.38
C GLY A 160 -13.68 -11.64 7.35
N PHE A 161 -14.76 -11.78 6.60
CA PHE A 161 -15.38 -13.08 6.35
C PHE A 161 -15.98 -13.13 4.95
N LEU A 162 -16.22 -14.34 4.46
CA LEU A 162 -16.80 -14.58 3.14
C LEU A 162 -18.18 -15.22 3.31
N GLU A 163 -19.12 -14.82 2.46
CA GLU A 163 -20.45 -15.41 2.39
C GLU A 163 -20.76 -15.77 0.95
N MET A 164 -21.42 -16.90 0.76
CA MET A 164 -21.94 -17.33 -0.53
C MET A 164 -23.44 -17.54 -0.38
N GLN A 165 -24.20 -17.00 -1.32
CA GLN A 165 -25.65 -17.11 -1.37
C GLN A 165 -26.06 -17.61 -2.75
N PHE A 166 -27.13 -18.39 -2.81
CA PHE A 166 -27.79 -18.81 -4.04
C PHE A 166 -29.03 -17.92 -4.26
N PRO A 167 -28.90 -16.77 -4.96
CA PRO A 167 -30.05 -15.91 -5.22
C PRO A 167 -31.11 -16.66 -6.05
N ALA A 168 -32.38 -16.53 -5.64
CA ALA A 168 -33.54 -17.05 -6.38
C ALA A 168 -33.51 -18.57 -6.62
N ARG A 169 -33.24 -19.35 -5.57
CA ARG A 169 -33.30 -20.80 -5.62
C ARG A 169 -34.50 -21.33 -4.84
N ASP A 170 -35.47 -21.89 -5.55
CA ASP A 170 -36.69 -22.48 -4.96
C ASP A 170 -36.47 -23.92 -4.46
N ARG A 171 -35.40 -24.58 -4.94
CA ARG A 171 -35.09 -25.98 -4.63
C ARG A 171 -33.90 -26.10 -3.67
N GLU A 172 -33.98 -27.00 -2.70
CA GLU A 172 -32.88 -27.27 -1.76
C GLU A 172 -31.76 -28.14 -2.38
N HIS A 173 -32.03 -28.84 -3.48
CA HIS A 173 -31.07 -29.72 -4.20
C HIS A 173 -30.75 -29.22 -5.62
N LEU A 174 -29.57 -29.56 -6.14
CA LEU A 174 -29.17 -29.32 -7.54
C LEU A 174 -29.07 -30.65 -8.26
N TYR A 175 -29.12 -30.65 -9.59
CA TYR A 175 -28.75 -31.81 -10.39
C TYR A 175 -27.31 -31.72 -10.88
N VAL A 176 -26.68 -32.88 -11.14
CA VAL A 176 -25.35 -32.93 -11.74
C VAL A 176 -25.34 -32.18 -13.08
N GLY A 177 -24.41 -31.24 -13.21
CA GLY A 177 -24.27 -30.38 -14.38
C GLY A 177 -25.24 -29.20 -14.44
N GLU A 178 -26.19 -29.09 -13.49
CA GLU A 178 -26.99 -27.88 -13.31
C GLU A 178 -26.07 -26.71 -12.97
N MET A 179 -26.33 -25.55 -13.57
CA MET A 179 -25.69 -24.29 -13.21
C MET A 179 -26.65 -23.50 -12.32
N ALA A 180 -26.20 -23.02 -11.17
CA ALA A 180 -26.99 -22.20 -10.27
C ALA A 180 -26.33 -20.82 -10.13
N PRO A 181 -27.09 -19.70 -10.19
CA PRO A 181 -26.52 -18.39 -9.93
C PRO A 181 -26.03 -18.31 -8.47
N VAL A 182 -24.89 -17.66 -8.27
CA VAL A 182 -24.30 -17.42 -6.95
C VAL A 182 -23.92 -15.95 -6.78
N ARG A 183 -24.13 -15.47 -5.55
CA ARG A 183 -23.59 -14.20 -5.05
C ARG A 183 -22.56 -14.51 -4.00
N ILE A 184 -21.33 -14.07 -4.21
CA ILE A 184 -20.24 -14.24 -3.25
C ILE A 184 -19.90 -12.86 -2.71
N THR A 185 -19.96 -12.65 -1.40
CA THR A 185 -19.68 -11.36 -0.77
C THR A 185 -18.61 -11.51 0.30
N ALA A 186 -17.49 -10.79 0.12
CA ALA A 186 -16.47 -10.64 1.15
C ALA A 186 -16.75 -9.38 1.98
N PHE A 187 -16.86 -9.54 3.28
CA PHE A 187 -17.10 -8.47 4.24
C PHE A 187 -15.80 -8.14 4.96
N PHE A 188 -15.39 -6.87 4.87
CA PHE A 188 -14.22 -6.35 5.57
C PHE A 188 -14.62 -5.18 6.47
N PRO A 189 -13.91 -4.94 7.59
CA PRO A 189 -14.14 -3.75 8.38
C PRO A 189 -13.92 -2.47 7.55
N PRO A 190 -14.71 -1.40 7.76
CA PRO A 190 -14.85 -0.29 6.82
C PRO A 190 -13.60 0.58 6.70
N ARG A 191 -12.75 0.60 7.73
CA ARG A 191 -11.50 1.37 7.78
C ARG A 191 -10.25 0.57 7.38
N THR A 192 -10.42 -0.67 6.96
CA THR A 192 -9.29 -1.54 6.66
C THR A 192 -8.88 -1.40 5.20
N ARG A 193 -7.60 -1.10 4.94
CA ARG A 193 -7.07 -1.19 3.56
C ARG A 193 -6.88 -2.65 3.24
N VAL A 194 -7.54 -3.11 2.18
CA VAL A 194 -7.50 -4.50 1.74
C VAL A 194 -7.08 -4.51 0.29
N GLN A 195 -6.15 -5.40 -0.02
CA GLN A 195 -5.77 -5.75 -1.37
C GLN A 195 -6.17 -7.19 -1.61
N LEU A 196 -7.04 -7.42 -2.58
CA LEU A 196 -7.41 -8.77 -2.99
C LEU A 196 -6.23 -9.39 -3.75
N THR A 197 -5.81 -10.59 -3.35
CA THR A 197 -4.68 -11.31 -3.96
C THR A 197 -5.15 -12.48 -4.83
N SER A 198 -6.42 -12.87 -4.72
CA SER A 198 -7.08 -13.83 -5.62
C SER A 198 -8.50 -13.39 -5.97
N GLN A 199 -9.10 -14.06 -6.96
CA GLN A 199 -10.56 -14.14 -7.11
C GLN A 199 -11.12 -15.22 -6.16
N PRO A 200 -12.43 -15.19 -5.85
CA PRO A 200 -13.10 -16.30 -5.17
C PRO A 200 -12.92 -17.62 -5.93
N ARG A 201 -12.59 -18.69 -5.22
CA ARG A 201 -12.42 -20.04 -5.77
C ARG A 201 -13.26 -21.04 -4.99
N PRO A 202 -13.88 -22.03 -5.64
CA PRO A 202 -14.59 -23.07 -4.92
C PRO A 202 -13.58 -24.01 -4.22
N GLU A 203 -13.90 -24.44 -3.01
CA GLU A 203 -13.19 -25.49 -2.31
C GLU A 203 -13.93 -26.83 -2.49
N GLY A 204 -13.17 -27.92 -2.60
CA GLY A 204 -13.70 -29.26 -2.67
C GLY A 204 -13.87 -29.82 -4.09
N PRO A 205 -14.01 -31.15 -4.22
CA PRO A 205 -13.96 -31.83 -5.50
C PRO A 205 -15.25 -31.66 -6.31
N GLY A 206 -15.12 -31.20 -7.55
CA GLY A 206 -16.21 -31.22 -8.53
C GLY A 206 -17.08 -29.98 -8.59
N PHE A 207 -16.72 -28.91 -7.88
CA PHE A 207 -17.33 -27.59 -8.04
C PHE A 207 -16.59 -26.77 -9.10
N THR A 208 -17.33 -25.95 -9.84
CA THR A 208 -16.76 -25.02 -10.81
C THR A 208 -17.53 -23.72 -10.76
N LEU A 209 -16.83 -22.60 -10.63
CA LEU A 209 -17.38 -21.26 -10.79
C LEU A 209 -17.28 -20.85 -12.26
N HIS A 210 -18.35 -20.27 -12.79
CA HIS A 210 -18.51 -19.84 -14.18
C HIS A 210 -18.83 -18.36 -14.23
N ASN A 211 -18.23 -17.65 -15.19
CA ASN A 211 -18.53 -16.25 -15.52
C ASN A 211 -18.57 -15.34 -14.27
N LEU A 212 -17.59 -15.50 -13.39
CA LEU A 212 -17.48 -14.68 -12.20
C LEU A 212 -17.12 -13.24 -12.61
N SER A 213 -17.87 -12.26 -12.13
CA SER A 213 -17.65 -10.84 -12.45
C SER A 213 -16.19 -10.41 -12.21
N GLU A 214 -15.52 -9.89 -13.24
CA GLU A 214 -14.11 -9.47 -13.15
C GLU A 214 -13.92 -8.26 -12.21
N GLU A 215 -14.87 -7.33 -12.24
CA GLU A 215 -14.91 -6.14 -11.39
C GLU A 215 -16.01 -6.32 -10.33
N PRO A 216 -15.66 -6.65 -9.06
CA PRO A 216 -16.65 -6.82 -8.02
C PRO A 216 -17.25 -5.50 -7.56
N GLU A 217 -18.55 -5.51 -7.27
CA GLU A 217 -19.25 -4.36 -6.71
C GLU A 217 -18.80 -4.09 -5.28
N GLN A 218 -18.52 -2.83 -4.96
CA GLN A 218 -18.10 -2.42 -3.61
C GLN A 218 -19.08 -1.42 -3.01
N GLN A 219 -19.55 -1.72 -1.80
CA GLN A 219 -20.45 -0.83 -1.06
C GLN A 219 -20.26 -0.98 0.44
N LEU A 220 -20.62 0.07 1.19
CA LEU A 220 -20.74 -0.01 2.64
C LEU A 220 -22.13 -0.54 2.97
N VAL A 221 -22.19 -1.61 3.75
CA VAL A 221 -23.44 -2.25 4.17
C VAL A 221 -23.45 -2.41 5.68
N GLU A 222 -24.62 -2.29 6.27
CA GLU A 222 -24.84 -2.62 7.68
C GLU A 222 -25.32 -4.07 7.76
N LYS A 223 -24.65 -4.88 8.59
CA LYS A 223 -24.99 -6.28 8.83
C LYS A 223 -24.83 -6.58 10.31
N ASP A 224 -25.87 -7.14 10.91
CA ASP A 224 -25.91 -7.50 12.34
C ASP A 224 -25.57 -6.31 13.29
N GLY A 225 -25.91 -5.08 12.87
CA GLY A 225 -25.62 -3.84 13.62
C GLY A 225 -24.20 -3.30 13.46
N GLU A 226 -23.38 -3.94 12.62
CA GLU A 226 -22.02 -3.50 12.31
C GLU A 226 -21.89 -3.09 10.84
N THR A 227 -21.14 -2.01 10.57
CA THR A 227 -20.89 -1.58 9.19
C THR A 227 -19.69 -2.33 8.62
N TYR A 228 -19.84 -2.86 7.40
CA TYR A 228 -18.80 -3.54 6.64
C TYR A 228 -18.63 -2.91 5.26
N ARG A 229 -17.42 -2.98 4.71
CA ARG A 229 -17.22 -2.87 3.26
C ARG A 229 -17.47 -4.24 2.65
N ALA A 230 -18.57 -4.35 1.91
CA ALA A 230 -18.90 -5.53 1.13
C ALA A 230 -18.28 -5.44 -0.26
N VAL A 231 -17.57 -6.48 -0.67
CA VAL A 231 -17.05 -6.68 -2.03
C VAL A 231 -17.78 -7.89 -2.60
N THR A 232 -18.57 -7.69 -3.66
CA THR A 232 -19.53 -8.69 -4.16
C THR A 232 -19.22 -9.11 -5.58
N TRP A 233 -19.15 -10.43 -5.79
CA TRP A 233 -19.07 -11.07 -7.09
C TRP A 233 -20.36 -11.78 -7.44
N TYR A 234 -20.69 -11.77 -8.73
CA TYR A 234 -21.80 -12.52 -9.32
C TYR A 234 -21.27 -13.54 -10.30
N GLY A 235 -21.81 -14.75 -10.30
CA GLY A 235 -21.42 -15.80 -11.23
C GLY A 235 -22.38 -16.99 -11.17
N GLY A 236 -22.01 -18.09 -11.83
CA GLY A 236 -22.68 -19.38 -11.74
C GLY A 236 -21.81 -20.42 -11.04
N ILE A 237 -22.41 -21.39 -10.36
CA ILE A 237 -21.71 -22.58 -9.85
C ILE A 237 -22.34 -23.83 -10.43
N SER A 238 -21.52 -24.82 -10.78
CA SER A 238 -21.98 -26.15 -11.20
C SER A 238 -21.27 -27.25 -10.43
N VAL A 239 -21.95 -28.39 -10.29
CA VAL A 239 -21.38 -29.58 -9.62
C VAL A 239 -21.30 -30.76 -10.59
N ALA A 240 -20.12 -31.39 -10.67
CA ALA A 240 -19.85 -32.48 -11.59
C ALA A 240 -20.24 -33.87 -11.06
N LYS A 241 -20.49 -34.01 -9.75
CA LYS A 241 -20.76 -35.29 -9.09
C LYS A 241 -21.99 -35.19 -8.18
N ALA A 242 -22.76 -36.26 -8.14
CA ALA A 242 -23.87 -36.40 -7.20
C ALA A 242 -23.34 -36.69 -5.79
N GLY A 243 -24.11 -36.33 -4.77
CA GLY A 243 -23.76 -36.46 -3.36
C GLY A 243 -24.13 -35.20 -2.56
N GLU A 244 -23.90 -35.26 -1.26
CA GLU A 244 -24.06 -34.11 -0.36
C GLU A 244 -22.69 -33.51 -0.07
N TYR A 245 -22.51 -32.24 -0.39
CA TYR A 245 -21.21 -31.58 -0.32
C TYR A 245 -21.30 -30.22 0.38
N PRO A 246 -20.37 -29.89 1.30
CA PRO A 246 -20.30 -28.53 1.84
C PRO A 246 -19.76 -27.60 0.74
N VAL A 247 -20.58 -26.69 0.24
CA VAL A 247 -20.15 -25.76 -0.80
C VAL A 247 -19.40 -24.61 -0.14
N LYS A 248 -18.08 -24.63 -0.27
CA LYS A 248 -17.21 -23.59 0.28
C LYS A 248 -16.56 -22.82 -0.85
N VAL A 249 -16.36 -21.53 -0.61
CA VAL A 249 -15.53 -20.69 -1.45
C VAL A 249 -14.45 -20.06 -0.59
N SER A 250 -13.27 -19.87 -1.17
CA SER A 250 -12.14 -19.21 -0.54
C SER A 250 -11.71 -17.97 -1.32
N LEU A 251 -11.13 -17.00 -0.62
CA LEU A 251 -10.61 -15.76 -1.18
C LEU A 251 -9.35 -15.34 -0.41
N ASP A 252 -8.25 -15.17 -1.12
CA ASP A 252 -7.01 -14.65 -0.55
C ASP A 252 -7.01 -13.12 -0.60
N ALA A 253 -6.68 -12.50 0.52
CA ALA A 253 -6.56 -11.06 0.64
C ALA A 253 -5.39 -10.67 1.55
N THR A 254 -4.76 -9.54 1.25
CA THR A 254 -3.83 -8.87 2.16
C THR A 254 -4.56 -7.75 2.88
N VAL A 255 -4.65 -7.86 4.19
CA VAL A 255 -5.32 -6.92 5.08
C VAL A 255 -4.27 -6.12 5.82
N MET A 256 -4.31 -4.80 5.67
CA MET A 256 -3.37 -3.90 6.32
C MET A 256 -3.86 -3.61 7.74
N VAL A 257 -3.25 -4.25 8.75
CA VAL A 257 -3.66 -4.14 10.15
C VAL A 257 -2.73 -3.20 10.91
N ARG A 258 -3.31 -2.34 11.76
CA ARG A 258 -2.54 -1.49 12.69
C ARG A 258 -1.81 -2.38 13.68
N ASP A 259 -0.48 -2.27 13.75
CA ASP A 259 0.30 -3.00 14.73
C ASP A 259 -0.03 -2.49 16.14
N GLN A 260 -0.80 -3.27 16.90
CA GLN A 260 -1.12 -3.00 18.30
C GLN A 260 -0.18 -3.72 19.27
N SER A 261 0.84 -4.45 18.78
CA SER A 261 1.78 -5.18 19.63
C SER A 261 2.72 -4.27 20.43
N GLY A 262 2.74 -2.97 20.12
CA GLY A 262 3.24 -1.93 21.02
C GLY A 262 2.29 -1.73 22.20
N GLY A 263 2.47 -2.49 23.27
CA GLY A 263 1.79 -2.26 24.54
C GLY A 263 1.88 -0.79 24.99
N ARG A 264 0.93 -0.38 25.84
CA ARG A 264 0.68 0.99 26.39
C ARG A 264 1.85 1.67 27.13
N SER A 265 3.10 1.35 26.83
CA SER A 265 4.30 1.79 27.56
C SER A 265 5.40 2.25 26.61
N ALA A 266 5.14 3.30 25.84
CA ALA A 266 6.11 4.33 25.46
C ALA A 266 5.40 5.32 24.53
N ARG A 267 5.11 6.52 25.02
CA ARG A 267 5.02 7.67 24.10
C ARG A 267 6.30 7.64 23.28
N PRO A 268 6.25 7.56 21.94
CA PRO A 268 7.45 7.65 21.13
C PRO A 268 8.13 8.96 21.52
N ARG A 269 9.33 8.90 22.09
CA ARG A 269 10.16 10.09 22.14
C ARG A 269 10.35 10.47 20.68
N SER A 270 9.73 11.58 20.28
CA SER A 270 9.83 12.14 18.93
C SER A 270 11.28 12.03 18.45
N PRO A 271 11.53 11.56 17.21
CA PRO A 271 12.88 11.50 16.64
C PRO A 271 13.61 12.85 16.65
N PHE A 272 12.85 13.93 16.86
CA PHE A 272 13.31 15.29 17.04
C PHE A 272 13.01 15.72 18.49
N GLY A 273 13.97 15.46 19.38
CA GLY A 273 13.84 15.61 20.84
C GLY A 273 13.68 17.04 21.36
N GLY A 274 12.56 17.70 21.08
CA GLY A 274 12.23 19.02 21.61
C GLY A 274 10.75 19.17 22.00
N SER A 275 10.49 19.91 23.07
CA SER A 275 9.15 20.27 23.60
C SER A 275 8.25 21.07 22.65
N PHE A 276 8.64 21.24 21.37
CA PHE A 276 7.93 22.04 20.38
C PHE A 276 6.77 21.30 19.69
N PHE A 277 6.77 19.95 19.69
CA PHE A 277 5.79 19.12 18.95
C PHE A 277 4.79 18.38 19.85
N ASN A 278 4.70 18.75 21.13
CA ASN A 278 3.92 18.04 22.15
C ASN A 278 2.49 18.63 22.27
N ASP A 279 1.80 18.79 21.13
CA ASP A 279 0.48 19.44 21.05
C ASP A 279 -0.58 18.41 20.59
N PRO A 280 -1.78 18.31 21.23
CA PRO A 280 -2.80 17.32 20.89
C PRO A 280 -3.29 17.38 19.43
N PHE A 281 -3.09 18.51 18.76
CA PHE A 281 -3.39 18.69 17.35
C PHE A 281 -2.41 17.98 16.40
N PHE A 282 -1.12 17.90 16.75
CA PHE A 282 -0.09 17.26 15.91
C PHE A 282 0.11 15.77 16.22
N ASP A 283 -0.22 15.34 17.45
CA ASP A 283 -0.16 13.93 17.85
C ASP A 283 -1.05 13.03 16.98
N ASP A 284 -2.30 13.43 16.70
CA ASP A 284 -3.23 12.65 15.86
C ASP A 284 -2.78 12.55 14.39
N PHE A 285 -2.11 13.58 13.88
CA PHE A 285 -1.56 13.62 12.53
C PHE A 285 -0.36 12.67 12.39
N PHE A 286 0.58 12.71 13.33
CA PHE A 286 1.79 11.89 13.29
C PHE A 286 1.56 10.45 13.73
N ASP A 287 0.64 10.19 14.68
CA ASP A 287 0.24 8.84 15.03
C ASP A 287 -0.42 8.13 13.84
N ASN A 288 -1.24 8.80 13.03
CA ASN A 288 -1.79 8.20 11.81
C ASN A 288 -0.76 8.09 10.67
N ALA A 289 0.22 9.00 10.58
CA ALA A 289 1.27 8.96 9.56
C ALA A 289 2.37 7.92 9.83
N PHE A 290 2.67 7.63 11.10
CA PHE A 290 3.71 6.69 11.52
C PHE A 290 3.18 5.42 12.19
N THR A 291 1.86 5.21 12.19
CA THR A 291 1.30 3.91 12.52
C THR A 291 1.91 2.87 11.59
N ARG A 292 2.68 1.93 12.16
CA ARG A 292 3.15 0.76 11.44
C ARG A 292 1.93 -0.07 11.08
N VAL A 293 1.56 -0.04 9.80
CA VAL A 293 0.54 -0.92 9.26
C VAL A 293 1.26 -2.14 8.71
N ILE A 294 1.00 -3.31 9.28
CA ILE A 294 1.64 -4.54 8.85
C ILE A 294 0.68 -5.25 7.88
N PRO A 295 1.14 -5.62 6.67
CA PRO A 295 0.36 -6.48 5.79
C PRO A 295 0.18 -7.84 6.46
N ARG A 296 -1.07 -8.27 6.62
CA ARG A 296 -1.40 -9.64 7.00
C ARG A 296 -2.11 -10.32 5.85
N GLU A 297 -1.51 -11.36 5.33
CA GLU A 297 -2.17 -12.27 4.39
C GLU A 297 -3.22 -13.08 5.15
N VAL A 298 -4.44 -13.10 4.63
CA VAL A 298 -5.55 -13.88 5.17
C VAL A 298 -6.27 -14.59 4.03
N THR A 299 -6.63 -15.84 4.27
CA THR A 299 -7.56 -16.59 3.41
C THR A 299 -8.92 -16.57 4.09
N LEU A 300 -9.88 -15.90 3.48
CA LEU A 300 -11.27 -15.93 3.90
C LEU A 300 -11.94 -17.17 3.32
N SER A 301 -12.71 -17.90 4.13
CA SER A 301 -13.53 -19.03 3.67
C SER A 301 -14.98 -18.76 4.01
N SER A 302 -15.89 -19.15 3.12
CA SER A 302 -17.32 -19.12 3.41
C SER A 302 -17.72 -20.21 4.39
N LYS A 303 -18.90 -20.03 5.01
CA LYS A 303 -19.61 -21.14 5.65
C LYS A 303 -19.97 -22.16 4.56
N GLY A 304 -19.70 -23.42 4.82
CA GLY A 304 -19.88 -24.51 3.87
C GLY A 304 -21.18 -25.25 4.13
N ASP A 305 -22.30 -24.63 3.80
CA ASP A 305 -23.60 -25.26 4.02
C ASP A 305 -23.74 -26.50 3.12
N PRO A 306 -24.29 -27.62 3.63
CA PRO A 306 -24.46 -28.83 2.84
C PRO A 306 -25.41 -28.58 1.68
N LEU A 307 -24.99 -28.96 0.48
CA LEU A 307 -25.79 -28.92 -0.73
C LEU A 307 -26.01 -30.34 -1.24
N GLU A 308 -27.28 -30.75 -1.32
CA GLU A 308 -27.66 -32.01 -1.95
C GLU A 308 -27.55 -31.88 -3.48
N VAL A 309 -26.75 -32.76 -4.11
CA VAL A 309 -26.62 -32.85 -5.57
C VAL A 309 -27.11 -34.21 -6.04
N ARG A 310 -28.18 -34.22 -6.84
CA ARG A 310 -28.83 -35.42 -7.37
C ARG A 310 -28.27 -35.79 -8.75
N SER A 311 -28.15 -37.08 -9.01
CA SER A 311 -27.87 -37.58 -10.35
C SER A 311 -29.05 -37.34 -11.28
N LEU A 312 -28.77 -37.17 -12.58
CA LEU A 312 -29.82 -37.16 -13.59
C LEU A 312 -30.46 -38.56 -13.70
N PRO A 313 -31.81 -38.68 -13.76
CA PRO A 313 -32.49 -39.96 -13.89
C PRO A 313 -32.07 -40.73 -15.15
N THR A 314 -31.99 -42.05 -15.09
CA THR A 314 -31.78 -42.87 -16.30
C THR A 314 -33.07 -43.10 -17.08
N GLU A 315 -34.21 -43.04 -16.40
CA GLU A 315 -35.53 -43.23 -16.98
C GLU A 315 -35.94 -42.00 -17.81
N GLY A 316 -36.50 -42.24 -19.00
CA GLY A 316 -36.96 -41.17 -19.89
C GLY A 316 -35.85 -40.36 -20.56
N ARG A 317 -34.57 -40.74 -20.40
CA ARG A 317 -33.42 -40.04 -21.01
C ARG A 317 -33.41 -40.23 -22.53
N PRO A 318 -33.53 -39.15 -23.34
CA PRO A 318 -33.44 -39.23 -24.79
C PRO A 318 -32.05 -39.67 -25.26
N ALA A 319 -31.97 -40.38 -26.39
CA ALA A 319 -30.71 -40.88 -26.94
C ALA A 319 -29.78 -39.75 -27.42
N ASP A 320 -30.36 -38.63 -27.85
CA ASP A 320 -29.73 -37.40 -28.30
C ASP A 320 -29.38 -36.43 -27.14
N PHE A 321 -29.66 -36.81 -25.88
CA PHE A 321 -29.39 -35.95 -24.73
C PHE A 321 -27.89 -35.71 -24.51
N SER A 322 -27.45 -34.48 -24.78
CA SER A 322 -26.05 -34.04 -24.69
C SER A 322 -25.59 -33.61 -23.29
N GLY A 323 -26.50 -33.44 -22.34
CA GLY A 323 -26.17 -32.95 -20.98
C GLY A 323 -26.65 -31.54 -20.67
N ALA A 324 -27.51 -30.95 -21.51
CA ALA A 324 -28.16 -29.67 -21.24
C ALA A 324 -29.16 -29.79 -20.07
N VAL A 325 -28.94 -29.02 -19.01
CA VAL A 325 -29.73 -28.95 -17.79
C VAL A 325 -30.16 -27.50 -17.60
N GLY A 326 -31.47 -27.27 -17.51
CA GLY A 326 -32.05 -25.95 -17.44
C GLY A 326 -33.40 -25.88 -18.14
N LYS A 327 -33.80 -24.68 -18.56
CA LYS A 327 -35.07 -24.45 -19.26
C LYS A 327 -34.81 -23.66 -20.53
N PHE A 328 -35.19 -24.24 -21.67
CA PHE A 328 -34.82 -23.72 -22.98
C PHE A 328 -36.02 -23.63 -23.93
N SER A 329 -35.92 -22.75 -24.91
CA SER A 329 -36.90 -22.56 -25.98
C SER A 329 -36.21 -22.11 -27.27
N PHE A 330 -36.86 -22.31 -28.43
CA PHE A 330 -36.33 -21.80 -29.69
C PHE A 330 -36.57 -20.29 -29.80
N GLY A 331 -35.48 -19.54 -30.03
CA GLY A 331 -35.49 -18.11 -30.32
C GLY A 331 -35.51 -17.76 -31.81
N GLY A 332 -35.24 -18.73 -32.69
CA GLY A 332 -35.33 -18.56 -34.14
C GLY A 332 -34.74 -19.74 -34.91
N PHE A 333 -35.28 -20.01 -36.10
CA PHE A 333 -34.80 -21.03 -37.03
C PHE A 333 -34.81 -20.43 -38.45
N LYS A 334 -33.68 -20.51 -39.15
CA LYS A 334 -33.52 -20.05 -40.53
C LYS A 334 -32.87 -21.14 -41.36
N LEU A 335 -33.55 -21.48 -42.46
CA LEU A 335 -33.11 -22.38 -43.51
C LEU A 335 -33.51 -21.73 -44.85
N PRO A 336 -32.62 -21.68 -45.86
CA PRO A 336 -32.98 -21.20 -47.21
C PRO A 336 -34.14 -22.01 -47.79
N ALA A 337 -35.03 -21.35 -48.53
CA ALA A 337 -36.23 -21.97 -49.10
C ALA A 337 -35.94 -22.77 -50.39
N ASP A 338 -34.86 -22.40 -51.07
CA ASP A 338 -34.34 -22.97 -52.31
C ASP A 338 -33.24 -23.99 -52.01
N ALA A 339 -33.63 -25.26 -51.88
CA ALA A 339 -32.70 -26.35 -51.63
C ALA A 339 -32.66 -27.33 -52.81
N THR A 340 -31.47 -27.74 -53.20
CA THR A 340 -31.25 -28.79 -54.21
C THR A 340 -30.58 -29.98 -53.56
N THR A 341 -31.00 -31.19 -53.90
CA THR A 341 -30.34 -32.43 -53.44
C THR A 341 -28.84 -32.39 -53.73
N GLY A 342 -28.01 -32.68 -52.72
CA GLY A 342 -26.55 -32.66 -52.84
C GLY A 342 -25.88 -31.30 -52.59
N GLU A 343 -26.64 -30.20 -52.55
CA GLU A 343 -26.09 -28.86 -52.31
C GLU A 343 -26.14 -28.50 -50.81
N PRO A 344 -25.05 -27.96 -50.22
CA PRO A 344 -25.01 -27.61 -48.82
C PRO A 344 -25.87 -26.38 -48.50
N GLN A 345 -26.83 -26.56 -47.60
CA GLN A 345 -27.68 -25.50 -47.07
C GLN A 345 -27.14 -25.00 -45.73
N ARG A 346 -27.18 -23.67 -45.52
CA ARG A 346 -26.75 -23.06 -44.25
C ARG A 346 -27.92 -22.99 -43.28
N VAL A 347 -27.84 -23.76 -42.21
CA VAL A 347 -28.81 -23.77 -41.12
C VAL A 347 -28.35 -22.83 -40.03
N ARG A 348 -29.21 -21.90 -39.59
CA ARG A 348 -28.98 -21.08 -38.39
C ARG A 348 -30.14 -21.24 -37.43
N VAL A 349 -29.82 -21.58 -36.18
CA VAL A 349 -30.82 -21.75 -35.13
C VAL A 349 -30.34 -21.09 -33.84
N THR A 350 -31.25 -20.42 -33.15
CA THR A 350 -30.99 -19.78 -31.86
C THR A 350 -31.86 -20.46 -30.81
N VAL A 351 -31.23 -20.93 -29.73
CA VAL A 351 -31.89 -21.46 -28.53
C VAL A 351 -31.72 -20.44 -27.41
N LYS A 352 -32.80 -20.08 -26.73
CA LYS A 352 -32.83 -19.14 -25.60
C LYS A 352 -33.21 -19.87 -24.32
N GLY A 353 -32.79 -19.37 -23.18
CA GLY A 353 -33.17 -20.01 -21.91
C GLY A 353 -32.28 -19.66 -20.73
N LYS A 354 -32.37 -20.50 -19.70
CA LYS A 354 -31.55 -20.45 -18.49
C LYS A 354 -30.95 -21.83 -18.22
N GLY A 355 -29.65 -21.90 -17.99
CA GLY A 355 -28.96 -23.16 -17.70
C GLY A 355 -27.57 -23.27 -18.31
N ASN A 356 -27.07 -24.50 -18.42
CA ASN A 356 -25.68 -24.80 -18.80
C ASN A 356 -25.47 -24.87 -20.34
N PHE A 357 -25.54 -23.73 -21.04
CA PHE A 357 -25.41 -23.67 -22.50
C PHE A 357 -24.17 -24.36 -23.08
N ASP A 358 -23.07 -24.48 -22.32
CA ASP A 358 -21.84 -25.17 -22.73
C ASP A 358 -22.04 -26.66 -23.06
N ARG A 359 -22.99 -27.32 -22.38
CA ARG A 359 -23.28 -28.75 -22.60
C ARG A 359 -24.35 -29.01 -23.66
N MET A 360 -24.92 -27.95 -24.23
CA MET A 360 -25.94 -28.07 -25.27
C MET A 360 -25.30 -28.33 -26.64
N SER A 361 -25.64 -29.48 -27.24
CA SER A 361 -25.35 -29.80 -28.65
C SER A 361 -26.26 -29.03 -29.61
N ALA A 362 -25.87 -28.98 -30.90
CA ALA A 362 -26.77 -28.44 -31.92
C ALA A 362 -28.08 -29.24 -31.96
N PRO A 363 -29.24 -28.55 -32.13
CA PRO A 363 -30.50 -29.20 -32.40
C PRO A 363 -30.42 -30.12 -33.63
N VAL A 364 -31.08 -31.28 -33.55
CA VAL A 364 -31.11 -32.29 -34.61
C VAL A 364 -32.12 -31.87 -35.68
N LEU A 365 -31.73 -31.97 -36.96
CA LEU A 365 -32.61 -31.68 -38.09
C LEU A 365 -33.45 -32.92 -38.42
N GLU A 366 -34.77 -32.75 -38.43
CA GLU A 366 -35.74 -33.79 -38.78
C GLU A 366 -36.45 -33.46 -40.10
N PRO A 367 -36.67 -34.45 -40.99
CA PRO A 367 -36.36 -35.88 -40.83
C PRO A 367 -34.86 -36.17 -41.04
N GLY A 368 -34.22 -36.84 -40.06
CA GLY A 368 -32.76 -36.99 -40.06
C GLY A 368 -32.18 -37.87 -41.17
N ASP A 369 -32.97 -38.78 -41.75
CA ASP A 369 -32.56 -39.64 -42.87
C ASP A 369 -32.50 -38.89 -44.21
N SER A 370 -33.22 -37.77 -44.32
CA SER A 370 -33.23 -36.90 -45.50
C SER A 370 -32.05 -35.92 -45.55
N TRP A 371 -31.25 -35.80 -44.49
CA TRP A 371 -30.23 -34.76 -44.39
C TRP A 371 -28.88 -35.31 -43.90
N LYS A 372 -27.79 -34.76 -44.43
CA LYS A 372 -26.44 -34.96 -43.88
C LYS A 372 -25.96 -33.66 -43.25
N THR A 373 -25.88 -33.62 -41.92
CA THR A 373 -25.45 -32.44 -41.16
C THR A 373 -23.97 -32.48 -40.81
N TYR A 374 -23.35 -31.30 -40.73
CA TYR A 374 -21.95 -31.13 -40.31
C TYR A 374 -21.86 -30.42 -38.96
N ALA A 375 -20.67 -30.43 -38.36
CA ALA A 375 -20.43 -29.79 -37.08
C ALA A 375 -20.75 -28.28 -37.11
N PRO A 376 -21.42 -27.74 -36.08
CA PRO A 376 -21.80 -26.34 -36.02
C PRO A 376 -20.65 -25.44 -35.57
N LYS A 377 -20.68 -24.20 -36.05
CA LYS A 377 -20.11 -23.06 -35.34
C LYS A 377 -21.12 -22.59 -34.30
N THR A 378 -20.66 -22.28 -33.09
CA THR A 378 -21.52 -21.81 -32.00
C THR A 378 -21.10 -20.45 -31.50
N GLU A 379 -22.08 -19.64 -31.15
CA GLU A 379 -21.89 -18.34 -30.51
C GLU A 379 -22.88 -18.23 -29.35
N PHE A 380 -22.41 -17.81 -28.18
CA PHE A 380 -23.23 -17.62 -27.00
C PHE A 380 -23.25 -16.14 -26.59
N GLN A 381 -24.45 -15.66 -26.26
CA GLN A 381 -24.67 -14.30 -25.77
C GLN A 381 -25.47 -14.39 -24.47
N GLY A 382 -24.84 -14.05 -23.35
CA GLY A 382 -25.49 -13.99 -22.04
C GLY A 382 -26.35 -12.74 -21.87
N ASP A 383 -27.49 -12.88 -21.21
CA ASP A 383 -28.40 -11.78 -20.88
C ASP A 383 -28.06 -11.14 -19.52
N ASP A 384 -27.24 -11.81 -18.69
CA ASP A 384 -26.83 -11.40 -17.36
C ASP A 384 -25.31 -11.56 -17.14
N VAL A 385 -24.78 -10.91 -16.09
CA VAL A 385 -23.34 -10.92 -15.76
C VAL A 385 -22.81 -12.33 -15.48
N ALA A 386 -23.65 -13.19 -14.87
CA ALA A 386 -23.31 -14.59 -14.62
C ALA A 386 -23.47 -15.47 -15.87
N ALA A 387 -23.98 -14.93 -16.97
CA ALA A 387 -24.32 -15.66 -18.19
C ALA A 387 -25.15 -16.93 -17.91
N PHE A 388 -25.98 -16.89 -16.87
CA PHE A 388 -26.88 -17.97 -16.48
C PHE A 388 -28.09 -18.05 -17.41
N SER A 389 -28.50 -16.90 -17.91
CA SER A 389 -29.50 -16.74 -18.94
C SER A 389 -28.87 -16.22 -20.22
N GLY A 390 -29.44 -16.59 -21.36
CA GLY A 390 -28.92 -16.08 -22.63
C GLY A 390 -29.48 -16.80 -23.84
N SER A 391 -28.73 -16.65 -24.94
CA SER A 391 -29.04 -17.26 -26.21
C SER A 391 -27.79 -17.90 -26.83
N LYS A 392 -27.93 -19.15 -27.29
CA LYS A 392 -26.89 -19.87 -28.04
C LYS A 392 -27.33 -20.02 -29.48
N THR A 393 -26.55 -19.47 -30.40
CA THR A 393 -26.76 -19.59 -31.84
C THR A 393 -25.85 -20.67 -32.39
N PHE A 394 -26.43 -21.60 -33.13
CA PHE A 394 -25.75 -22.64 -33.88
C PHE A 394 -25.86 -22.34 -35.37
N GLU A 395 -24.75 -22.43 -36.08
CA GLU A 395 -24.68 -22.29 -37.52
C GLU A 395 -23.94 -23.47 -38.12
N PHE A 396 -24.61 -24.26 -38.96
CA PHE A 396 -24.04 -25.46 -39.57
C PHE A 396 -24.50 -25.66 -41.01
N SER A 397 -23.76 -26.48 -41.74
CA SER A 397 -24.16 -26.93 -43.08
C SER A 397 -24.97 -28.22 -42.99
N ALA A 398 -26.06 -28.29 -43.74
CA ALA A 398 -26.87 -29.49 -43.92
C ALA A 398 -27.09 -29.75 -45.41
N VAL A 399 -26.80 -30.96 -45.88
CA VAL A 399 -26.96 -31.35 -47.28
C VAL A 399 -28.21 -32.23 -47.41
N PRO A 400 -29.24 -31.82 -48.17
CA PRO A 400 -30.41 -32.65 -48.41
C PRO A 400 -30.05 -33.83 -49.32
N ARG A 401 -30.59 -34.99 -48.99
CA ARG A 401 -30.34 -36.27 -49.67
C ARG A 401 -31.57 -36.78 -50.42
N LYS A 402 -32.76 -36.29 -50.08
CA LYS A 402 -34.03 -36.66 -50.73
C LYS A 402 -34.71 -35.44 -51.31
N GLY A 403 -35.25 -35.56 -52.51
CA GLY A 403 -35.98 -34.51 -53.21
C GLY A 403 -37.46 -34.44 -52.83
N GLY A 404 -38.16 -33.42 -53.35
CA GLY A 404 -39.59 -33.19 -53.18
C GLY A 404 -39.98 -32.38 -51.94
N GLU A 405 -41.28 -32.33 -51.67
CA GLU A 405 -41.83 -31.57 -50.54
C GLU A 405 -41.44 -32.21 -49.20
N GLN A 406 -40.78 -31.43 -48.34
CA GLN A 406 -40.40 -31.80 -47.00
C GLN A 406 -40.86 -30.78 -45.97
N ARG A 407 -41.17 -31.26 -44.77
CA ARG A 407 -41.41 -30.43 -43.59
C ARG A 407 -40.25 -30.60 -42.65
N VAL A 408 -39.43 -29.56 -42.53
CA VAL A 408 -38.19 -29.59 -41.78
C VAL A 408 -38.38 -28.89 -40.45
N LYS A 409 -37.93 -29.52 -39.37
CA LYS A 409 -37.89 -28.92 -38.03
C LYS A 409 -36.61 -29.30 -37.32
N LEU A 410 -36.30 -28.56 -36.26
CA LEU A 410 -35.20 -28.86 -35.36
C LEU A 410 -35.73 -29.32 -34.02
N THR A 411 -35.18 -30.40 -33.48
CA THR A 411 -35.50 -30.92 -32.16
C THR A 411 -34.28 -30.84 -31.24
N THR A 412 -34.48 -30.55 -29.97
CA THR A 412 -33.42 -30.61 -28.97
C THR A 412 -33.97 -31.05 -27.63
N SER A 413 -33.19 -31.86 -26.93
CA SER A 413 -33.56 -32.48 -25.66
C SER A 413 -32.73 -31.92 -24.52
N TYR A 414 -33.39 -31.53 -23.42
CA TYR A 414 -32.75 -31.05 -22.20
C TYR A 414 -33.42 -31.66 -20.96
N PHE A 415 -32.80 -31.50 -19.79
CA PHE A 415 -33.38 -31.88 -18.51
C PHE A 415 -33.87 -30.62 -17.80
N ASP A 416 -35.19 -30.52 -17.55
CA ASP A 416 -35.79 -29.45 -16.76
C ASP A 416 -35.62 -29.79 -15.27
N PRO A 417 -34.77 -29.05 -14.53
CA PRO A 417 -34.48 -29.37 -13.14
C PRO A 417 -35.62 -29.00 -12.19
N ASP A 418 -36.58 -28.18 -12.62
CA ASP A 418 -37.74 -27.80 -11.81
C ASP A 418 -38.84 -28.88 -11.87
N THR A 419 -39.01 -29.52 -13.03
CA THR A 419 -39.94 -30.66 -13.17
C THR A 419 -39.29 -32.01 -12.89
N GLY A 420 -37.95 -32.08 -12.90
CA GLY A 420 -37.16 -33.29 -12.73
C GLY A 420 -37.28 -34.27 -13.91
N LYS A 421 -37.60 -33.77 -15.11
CA LYS A 421 -37.90 -34.59 -16.29
C LYS A 421 -37.11 -34.12 -17.51
N TYR A 422 -36.91 -35.04 -18.45
CA TYR A 422 -36.41 -34.72 -19.77
C TYR A 422 -37.51 -34.11 -20.62
N GLU A 423 -37.20 -33.00 -21.29
CA GLU A 423 -38.08 -32.33 -22.23
C GLU A 423 -37.41 -32.25 -23.61
N THR A 424 -38.18 -32.56 -24.65
CA THR A 424 -37.76 -32.37 -26.04
C THR A 424 -38.63 -31.28 -26.65
N ILE A 425 -38.00 -30.18 -27.06
CA ILE A 425 -38.67 -29.07 -27.72
C ILE A 425 -38.41 -29.14 -29.23
N ALA A 426 -39.36 -28.65 -30.02
CA ALA A 426 -39.26 -28.58 -31.48
C ALA A 426 -39.39 -27.13 -31.97
N SER A 427 -38.65 -26.79 -33.02
CA SER A 427 -38.83 -25.53 -33.74
C SER A 427 -40.13 -25.55 -34.54
N PRO A 428 -40.63 -24.39 -34.99
CA PRO A 428 -41.66 -24.35 -36.03
C PRO A 428 -41.22 -25.15 -37.27
N GLU A 429 -42.17 -25.86 -37.89
CA GLU A 429 -41.94 -26.57 -39.14
C GLU A 429 -41.79 -25.58 -40.30
N VAL A 430 -40.77 -25.80 -41.13
CA VAL A 430 -40.52 -25.04 -42.35
C VAL A 430 -40.84 -25.95 -43.53
N PRO A 431 -41.86 -25.63 -44.36
CA PRO A 431 -42.09 -26.34 -45.60
C PRO A 431 -40.98 -25.98 -46.60
N LEU A 432 -40.42 -26.99 -47.25
CA LEU A 432 -39.32 -26.86 -48.19
C LEU A 432 -39.61 -27.73 -49.41
N ASP A 433 -39.46 -27.15 -50.60
CA ASP A 433 -39.50 -27.91 -51.85
C ASP A 433 -38.07 -28.12 -52.33
N ILE A 434 -37.61 -29.37 -52.28
CA ILE A 434 -36.23 -29.73 -52.58
C ILE A 434 -36.14 -30.20 -54.03
N ALA A 435 -35.43 -29.45 -54.86
CA ALA A 435 -35.21 -29.82 -56.26
C ALA A 435 -34.23 -31.01 -56.37
N GLY A 436 -34.50 -31.94 -57.29
CA GLY A 436 -33.63 -33.07 -57.62
C GLY A 436 -34.16 -34.44 -57.19
N GLU A 437 -33.41 -35.51 -57.50
CA GLU A 437 -33.75 -36.90 -57.20
C GLU A 437 -33.04 -37.40 -55.92
N ASP A 438 -33.56 -38.48 -55.33
CA ASP A 438 -32.98 -39.09 -54.12
C ASP A 438 -31.55 -39.61 -54.35
N LEU A 439 -30.64 -39.20 -53.47
CA LEU A 439 -29.26 -39.67 -53.45
C LEU A 439 -29.20 -41.04 -52.75
N SER A 440 -28.93 -42.11 -53.51
CA SER A 440 -28.81 -43.46 -52.96
C SER A 440 -27.67 -43.58 -51.93
N SER A 441 -27.90 -44.32 -50.84
CA SER A 441 -26.88 -44.61 -49.83
C SER A 441 -25.92 -45.70 -50.32
N GLY A 442 -24.92 -45.32 -51.12
CA GLY A 442 -23.86 -46.24 -51.52
C GLY A 442 -22.86 -45.66 -52.52
N ALA A 443 -21.81 -45.02 -52.00
CA ALA A 443 -20.43 -45.03 -52.51
C ALA A 443 -19.67 -43.80 -52.00
N ASN A 444 -18.54 -44.03 -51.32
CA ASN A 444 -17.55 -42.99 -51.07
C ASN A 444 -16.76 -42.69 -52.36
N THR A 445 -16.42 -41.41 -52.49
CA THR A 445 -15.28 -40.81 -53.22
C THR A 445 -15.56 -40.19 -54.59
N MET A 446 -15.09 -38.94 -54.72
CA MET A 446 -15.19 -37.95 -55.80
C MET A 446 -16.52 -37.16 -55.76
N ALA A 447 -16.57 -35.87 -55.38
CA ALA A 447 -15.63 -34.79 -55.63
C ALA A 447 -15.40 -33.93 -54.38
N ALA A 448 -14.18 -33.98 -53.86
CA ALA A 448 -13.59 -32.79 -53.25
C ALA A 448 -13.21 -31.86 -54.40
N ALA A 449 -14.17 -31.07 -54.89
CA ALA A 449 -13.83 -29.85 -55.60
C ALA A 449 -13.30 -28.89 -54.55
N ALA A 450 -11.99 -28.70 -54.56
CA ALA A 450 -11.32 -27.66 -53.81
C ALA A 450 -12.04 -26.32 -54.05
N LEU A 451 -12.74 -25.83 -53.02
CA LEU A 451 -12.95 -24.40 -52.88
C LEU A 451 -11.62 -23.84 -52.38
N ASP A 452 -10.76 -23.50 -53.34
CA ASP A 452 -9.68 -22.55 -53.12
C ASP A 452 -10.25 -21.33 -52.39
N PRO A 453 -9.65 -20.88 -51.28
CA PRO A 453 -9.93 -19.57 -50.71
C PRO A 453 -9.25 -18.51 -51.60
N LYS A 454 -9.77 -18.31 -52.81
CA LYS A 454 -9.46 -17.14 -53.63
C LYS A 454 -10.53 -16.10 -53.38
N GLN A 455 -10.47 -15.47 -52.20
CA GLN A 455 -11.15 -14.20 -52.00
C GLN A 455 -10.37 -13.11 -52.72
N GLU A 456 -11.05 -12.59 -53.73
CA GLU A 456 -10.77 -11.39 -54.50
C GLU A 456 -10.34 -10.23 -53.60
N LYS A 457 -9.09 -9.80 -53.76
CA LYS A 457 -8.74 -8.38 -53.58
C LYS A 457 -9.27 -7.62 -54.79
N SER A 458 -10.58 -7.33 -54.79
CA SER A 458 -11.13 -6.24 -55.59
C SER A 458 -11.07 -4.97 -54.74
N SER A 459 -10.03 -4.18 -54.99
CA SER A 459 -9.94 -2.79 -54.53
C SER A 459 -11.00 -1.96 -55.27
N GLN A 460 -12.25 -2.01 -54.83
CA GLN A 460 -13.24 -0.99 -55.14
C GLN A 460 -13.24 0.08 -54.05
N LYS A 461 -12.65 1.22 -54.40
CA LYS A 461 -12.65 2.47 -53.66
C LYS A 461 -14.09 3.01 -53.60
N ALA A 462 -14.88 2.50 -52.67
CA ALA A 462 -16.19 3.05 -52.34
C ALA A 462 -16.02 4.27 -51.44
N LYS A 463 -16.45 5.40 -51.98
CA LYS A 463 -16.47 6.74 -51.40
C LYS A 463 -17.34 6.73 -50.13
N ALA A 464 -16.74 7.03 -48.98
CA ALA A 464 -17.46 7.21 -47.73
C ALA A 464 -18.48 8.38 -47.85
N PRO A 465 -19.67 8.28 -47.21
CA PRO A 465 -20.62 9.38 -47.18
C PRO A 465 -20.04 10.54 -46.38
N THR A 466 -19.72 11.62 -47.09
CA THR A 466 -19.51 12.95 -46.53
C THR A 466 -20.84 13.44 -45.96
N GLN A 467 -20.96 13.43 -44.63
CA GLN A 467 -21.67 14.44 -43.82
C GLN A 467 -21.65 14.00 -42.35
N LEU A 468 -20.51 14.21 -41.69
CA LEU A 468 -20.47 14.44 -40.25
C LEU A 468 -20.27 15.94 -40.06
N ALA A 469 -21.10 16.53 -39.22
CA ALA A 469 -21.12 17.97 -38.92
C ALA A 469 -19.72 18.47 -38.52
N PRO A 470 -19.34 19.71 -38.90
CA PRO A 470 -18.03 20.23 -38.55
C PRO A 470 -17.92 20.31 -37.03
N LEU A 471 -16.92 19.61 -36.47
CA LEU A 471 -16.47 19.88 -35.12
C LEU A 471 -16.11 21.36 -35.06
N ARG A 472 -16.85 22.09 -34.24
CA ARG A 472 -16.53 23.46 -33.86
C ARG A 472 -15.12 23.42 -33.31
N GLU A 473 -14.18 24.09 -33.99
CA GLU A 473 -12.85 24.36 -33.44
C GLU A 473 -13.08 25.14 -32.14
N ILE A 474 -13.03 24.42 -31.01
CA ILE A 474 -12.84 25.05 -29.71
C ILE A 474 -11.43 25.61 -29.81
N GLY A 475 -11.35 26.94 -29.86
CA GLY A 475 -10.12 27.69 -30.07
C GLY A 475 -9.00 27.08 -29.26
N VAL A 476 -7.87 26.87 -29.93
CA VAL A 476 -6.61 26.44 -29.33
C VAL A 476 -6.33 27.35 -28.15
N ILE A 477 -6.69 26.90 -26.95
CA ILE A 477 -6.12 27.43 -25.72
C ILE A 477 -4.68 26.96 -25.81
N SER A 478 -3.79 27.90 -26.10
CA SER A 478 -2.34 27.69 -26.13
C SER A 478 -1.94 27.10 -24.78
N SER A 479 -1.89 25.77 -24.69
CA SER A 479 -1.44 25.07 -23.52
C SER A 479 0.07 25.25 -23.48
N ALA A 480 0.51 26.20 -22.66
CA ALA A 480 1.88 26.27 -22.20
C ALA A 480 2.29 24.87 -21.74
N SER A 481 3.34 24.34 -22.38
CA SER A 481 4.04 23.08 -22.15
C SER A 481 3.46 22.12 -21.10
N LEU A 482 3.20 20.87 -21.50
CA LEU A 482 2.90 19.71 -20.63
C LEU A 482 4.07 19.30 -19.71
N GLN A 483 4.95 20.23 -19.31
CA GLN A 483 6.00 19.97 -18.35
C GLN A 483 5.40 19.89 -16.93
N PRO A 484 5.69 18.82 -16.18
CA PRO A 484 5.24 18.70 -14.79
C PRO A 484 5.63 19.92 -13.96
N LEU A 485 4.75 20.35 -13.05
CA LEU A 485 4.90 21.57 -12.24
C LEU A 485 6.26 21.66 -11.52
N LEU A 486 6.85 20.52 -11.17
CA LEU A 486 8.16 20.40 -10.51
C LEU A 486 9.33 20.97 -11.35
N TYR A 487 9.21 20.98 -12.67
CA TYR A 487 10.22 21.50 -13.60
C TYR A 487 9.99 22.96 -13.96
N HIS A 488 8.87 23.56 -13.53
CA HIS A 488 8.62 24.97 -13.78
C HIS A 488 9.54 25.83 -12.89
N PRO A 489 10.35 26.74 -13.45
CA PRO A 489 11.33 27.50 -12.68
C PRO A 489 10.68 28.36 -11.59
N ALA A 490 9.47 28.89 -11.83
CA ALA A 490 8.72 29.63 -10.82
C ALA A 490 8.33 28.79 -9.59
N PHE A 491 8.08 27.48 -9.77
CA PHE A 491 7.76 26.56 -8.68
C PHE A 491 9.02 26.23 -7.85
N GLN A 492 10.15 26.01 -8.51
CA GLN A 492 11.43 25.81 -7.82
C GLN A 492 11.84 27.03 -7.00
N ILE A 493 11.61 28.24 -7.54
CA ILE A 493 11.88 29.50 -6.85
C ILE A 493 10.95 29.66 -5.63
N SER A 494 9.66 29.32 -5.74
CA SER A 494 8.72 29.45 -4.61
C SER A 494 9.05 28.47 -3.48
N VAL A 495 9.44 27.24 -3.81
CA VAL A 495 9.92 26.25 -2.84
C VAL A 495 11.22 26.73 -2.16
N GLY A 496 12.16 27.28 -2.93
CA GLY A 496 13.40 27.85 -2.40
C GLY A 496 13.17 29.01 -1.43
N LEU A 497 12.24 29.93 -1.75
CA LEU A 497 11.83 31.02 -0.87
C LEU A 497 11.18 30.51 0.43
N GLY A 498 10.36 29.46 0.36
CA GLY A 498 9.77 28.83 1.53
C GLY A 498 10.81 28.26 2.49
N ILE A 499 11.81 27.54 1.95
CA ILE A 499 12.92 26.98 2.75
C ILE A 499 13.75 28.11 3.38
N LEU A 500 14.04 29.17 2.63
CA LEU A 500 14.82 30.32 3.12
C LEU A 500 14.10 31.05 4.25
N GLY A 501 12.77 31.19 4.17
CA GLY A 501 11.94 31.73 5.24
C GLY A 501 11.99 30.90 6.53
N ILE A 502 11.96 29.57 6.42
CA ILE A 502 12.09 28.66 7.58
C ILE A 502 13.46 28.80 8.23
N VAL A 503 14.54 28.82 7.44
CA VAL A 503 15.91 29.01 7.95
C VAL A 503 16.06 30.36 8.63
N ALA A 504 15.54 31.43 8.02
CA ALA A 504 15.52 32.76 8.63
C ALA A 504 14.75 32.77 9.96
N GLY A 505 13.62 32.07 10.04
CA GLY A 505 12.85 31.88 11.27
C GLY A 505 13.66 31.22 12.39
N PHE A 506 14.40 30.14 12.09
CA PHE A 506 15.28 29.48 13.05
C PHE A 506 16.45 30.37 13.50
N VAL A 507 17.07 31.12 12.58
CA VAL A 507 18.17 32.04 12.90
C VAL A 507 17.67 33.19 13.79
N ILE A 508 16.53 33.80 13.43
CA ILE A 508 15.91 34.87 14.23
C ILE A 508 15.46 34.34 15.59
N GLY A 509 14.87 33.14 15.64
CA GLY A 509 14.48 32.45 16.88
C GLY A 509 15.68 32.19 17.79
N GLY A 510 16.78 31.65 17.24
CA GLY A 510 18.02 31.42 17.98
C GLY A 510 18.68 32.71 18.47
N LEU A 511 18.64 33.78 17.67
CA LEU A 511 19.12 35.11 18.08
C LEU A 511 18.26 35.71 19.21
N ARG A 512 16.93 35.54 19.15
CA ARG A 512 16.01 35.99 20.21
C ARG A 512 16.19 35.19 21.50
N GLN A 513 16.37 33.88 21.41
CA GLN A 513 16.56 33.00 22.57
C GLN A 513 17.89 33.27 23.30
N ARG A 514 18.93 33.68 22.58
CA ARG A 514 20.20 34.17 23.18
C ARG A 514 20.06 35.51 23.89
N HIS A 515 19.10 36.35 23.48
CA HIS A 515 18.80 37.61 24.17
C HIS A 515 17.98 37.39 25.46
N SER A 516 17.31 36.25 25.60
CA SER A 516 16.52 35.85 26.77
C SER A 516 17.24 34.82 27.66
N GLU A 517 18.57 34.90 27.82
CA GLU A 517 19.29 34.08 28.81
C GLU A 517 18.97 34.59 30.24
N PRO A 518 18.29 33.78 31.10
CA PRO A 518 17.94 34.18 32.46
C PRO A 518 19.17 34.51 33.33
N SER A 519 20.34 33.95 33.01
CA SER A 519 21.62 34.24 33.68
C SER A 519 22.08 35.70 33.50
N ARG A 520 21.84 36.31 32.33
CA ARG A 520 22.21 37.72 32.09
C ARG A 520 21.28 38.69 32.80
N VAL A 521 19.99 38.36 32.88
CA VAL A 521 19.01 39.15 33.62
C VAL A 521 19.30 39.06 35.13
N ALA A 522 19.58 37.87 35.65
CA ALA A 522 20.00 37.66 37.03
C ALA A 522 21.32 38.38 37.36
N ALA A 523 22.32 38.34 36.46
CA ALA A 523 23.58 39.04 36.63
C ALA A 523 23.41 40.57 36.65
N ARG A 524 22.56 41.13 35.77
CA ARG A 524 22.23 42.56 35.80
C ARG A 524 21.49 42.96 37.08
N ALA A 525 20.54 42.15 37.53
CA ALA A 525 19.82 42.39 38.78
C ALA A 525 20.75 42.31 40.01
N ALA A 526 21.72 41.39 40.02
CA ALA A 526 22.73 41.30 41.08
C ALA A 526 23.65 42.53 41.09
N GLN A 527 24.15 42.97 39.92
CA GLN A 527 24.96 44.19 39.82
C GLN A 527 24.21 45.44 40.29
N GLN A 528 22.89 45.51 40.04
CA GLN A 528 22.08 46.63 40.49
C GLN A 528 21.95 46.65 42.02
N ARG A 529 21.67 45.50 42.66
CA ARG A 529 21.61 45.40 44.13
C ARG A 529 22.96 45.71 44.81
N GLU A 530 24.08 45.31 44.19
CA GLU A 530 25.42 45.66 44.68
C GLU A 530 25.61 47.18 44.68
N ARG A 531 25.25 47.86 43.58
CA ARG A 531 25.33 49.34 43.49
C ARG A 531 24.44 50.04 44.50
N GLU A 532 23.19 49.62 44.62
CA GLU A 532 22.24 50.19 45.58
C GLU A 532 22.74 50.05 47.03
N ALA A 533 23.33 48.89 47.38
CA ALA A 533 23.93 48.67 48.69
C ALA A 533 25.18 49.53 48.94
N ILE A 534 26.01 49.76 47.92
CA ILE A 534 27.18 50.65 48.00
C ILE A 534 26.74 52.11 48.18
N GLU A 535 25.74 52.55 47.44
CA GLU A 535 25.18 53.91 47.54
C GLU A 535 24.57 54.15 48.92
N ALA A 536 23.78 53.19 49.42
CA ALA A 536 23.20 53.24 50.76
C ALA A 536 24.28 53.28 51.86
N ALA A 537 25.38 52.51 51.71
CA ALA A 537 26.53 52.58 52.60
C ALA A 537 27.22 53.96 52.52
N ALA A 538 27.39 54.52 51.32
CA ALA A 538 28.00 55.84 51.17
C ALA A 538 27.13 56.96 51.78
N GLU A 539 25.82 56.91 51.63
CA GLU A 539 24.89 57.88 52.21
C GLU A 539 24.85 57.79 53.74
N SER A 540 24.76 56.58 54.29
CA SER A 540 24.77 56.35 55.75
C SER A 540 26.09 56.74 56.43
N SER A 541 27.22 56.64 55.71
CA SER A 541 28.50 57.15 56.23
C SER A 541 28.48 58.67 56.45
N LYS A 542 27.75 59.42 55.61
CA LYS A 542 27.60 60.87 55.72
C LYS A 542 26.58 61.27 56.78
N SER A 543 25.50 60.49 56.92
CA SER A 543 24.44 60.78 57.92
C SER A 543 24.82 60.37 59.34
N GLY A 544 25.87 59.55 59.51
CA GLY A 544 26.33 59.10 60.83
C GLY A 544 25.60 57.85 61.35
N ASP A 545 24.79 57.19 60.52
CA ASP A 545 24.05 55.99 60.92
C ASP A 545 24.90 54.72 60.75
N ALA A 546 25.56 54.32 61.83
CA ALA A 546 26.41 53.15 61.86
C ALA A 546 25.66 51.83 61.56
N SER A 547 24.40 51.70 61.97
CA SER A 547 23.63 50.47 61.76
C SER A 547 23.32 50.26 60.30
N VAL A 548 22.77 51.30 59.67
CA VAL A 548 22.44 51.27 58.24
C VAL A 548 23.71 51.14 57.39
N PHE A 549 24.81 51.76 57.82
CA PHE A 549 26.11 51.65 57.16
C PHE A 549 26.61 50.21 57.11
N PHE A 550 26.79 49.55 58.25
CA PHE A 550 27.39 48.21 58.27
C PHE A 550 26.46 47.14 57.66
N ASP A 551 25.13 47.30 57.76
CA ASP A 551 24.19 46.42 57.07
C ASP A 551 24.26 46.56 55.54
N SER A 552 24.34 47.79 55.04
CA SER A 552 24.46 48.05 53.60
C SER A 552 25.81 47.58 53.07
N ALA A 553 26.89 47.81 53.82
CA ALA A 553 28.23 47.31 53.50
C ALA A 553 28.28 45.77 53.44
N ARG A 554 27.67 45.09 54.41
CA ARG A 554 27.55 43.61 54.42
C ARG A 554 26.78 43.11 53.21
N ARG A 555 25.65 43.73 52.85
CA ARG A 555 24.85 43.34 51.66
C ARG A 555 25.65 43.49 50.36
N ALA A 556 26.39 44.59 50.20
CA ALA A 556 27.25 44.79 49.03
C ALA A 556 28.28 43.66 48.90
N LEU A 557 28.95 43.31 49.99
CA LEU A 557 29.92 42.21 50.03
C LEU A 557 29.26 40.84 49.82
N GLN A 558 28.08 40.59 50.37
CA GLN A 558 27.32 39.35 50.16
C GLN A 558 26.93 39.15 48.69
N VAL A 559 26.47 40.19 48.00
CA VAL A 559 26.15 40.11 46.56
C VAL A 559 27.42 39.83 45.76
N ARG A 560 28.52 40.50 46.09
CA ARG A 560 29.82 40.30 45.43
C ARG A 560 30.35 38.88 45.63
N LEU A 561 30.40 38.41 46.87
CA LEU A 561 30.86 37.06 47.20
C LEU A 561 29.91 35.99 46.67
N GLY A 562 28.59 36.23 46.63
CA GLY A 562 27.61 35.32 46.06
C GLY A 562 27.85 35.06 44.58
N SER A 563 28.25 36.08 43.82
CA SER A 563 28.64 35.92 42.41
C SER A 563 29.93 35.10 42.23
N ILE A 564 30.85 35.13 43.19
CA ILE A 564 32.13 34.42 43.13
C ILE A 564 31.98 32.97 43.63
N TRP A 565 31.13 32.76 44.63
CA TRP A 565 30.95 31.46 45.29
C TRP A 565 29.77 30.65 44.75
N ASP A 566 29.06 31.19 43.76
CA ASP A 566 27.83 30.61 43.17
C ASP A 566 26.81 30.22 44.26
N LYS A 567 26.59 31.14 45.21
CA LYS A 567 25.66 30.99 46.33
C LYS A 567 24.75 32.21 46.44
N PRO A 568 23.49 32.06 46.90
CA PRO A 568 22.64 33.21 47.17
C PRO A 568 23.29 34.11 48.22
N ALA A 569 23.31 35.42 47.97
CA ALA A 569 23.99 36.42 48.79
C ALA A 569 23.63 36.32 50.28
N GLU A 570 22.35 36.08 50.58
CA GLU A 570 21.81 35.98 51.95
C GLU A 570 22.31 34.73 52.71
N ALA A 571 22.75 33.68 52.01
CA ALA A 571 23.30 32.48 52.65
C ALA A 571 24.75 32.64 53.11
N ILE A 572 25.41 33.76 52.75
CA ILE A 572 26.78 34.03 53.15
C ILE A 572 26.77 34.66 54.54
N THR A 573 27.17 33.88 55.55
CA THR A 573 27.24 34.32 56.95
C THR A 573 28.68 34.58 57.38
N LEU A 574 28.87 35.24 58.53
CA LEU A 574 30.20 35.47 59.12
C LEU A 574 30.98 34.15 59.30
N SER A 575 30.29 33.04 59.61
CA SER A 575 30.91 31.72 59.76
C SER A 575 31.52 31.20 58.46
N GLU A 576 30.81 31.35 57.32
CA GLU A 576 31.29 30.95 56.00
C GLU A 576 32.46 31.83 55.54
N VAL A 577 32.41 33.13 55.83
CA VAL A 577 33.49 34.07 55.51
C VAL A 577 34.76 33.70 56.29
N ARG A 578 34.65 33.41 57.60
CA ARG A 578 35.80 32.98 58.44
C ARG A 578 36.39 31.63 58.03
N GLN A 579 35.61 30.75 57.40
CA GLN A 579 36.12 29.48 56.90
C GLN A 579 37.00 29.66 55.64
N ARG A 580 36.73 30.70 54.84
CA ARG A 580 37.37 30.91 53.53
C ARG A 580 38.50 31.93 53.54
N PHE A 581 38.49 32.87 54.49
CA PHE A 581 39.52 33.90 54.66
C PHE A 581 40.29 33.68 55.97
N ASP A 582 41.61 33.51 55.88
CA ASP A 582 42.48 33.44 57.06
C ASP A 582 42.71 34.86 57.64
N GLY A 583 42.57 35.00 58.96
CA GLY A 583 42.86 36.24 59.69
C GLY A 583 41.74 37.30 59.66
N ASP A 584 42.02 38.46 60.25
CA ASP A 584 41.07 39.58 60.38
C ASP A 584 41.06 40.46 59.12
N THR A 585 40.71 39.84 57.99
CA THR A 585 40.58 40.57 56.71
C THR A 585 39.46 41.61 56.80
N ALA A 586 39.53 42.65 55.98
CA ALA A 586 38.52 43.70 55.97
C ALA A 586 37.08 43.16 55.74
N ILE A 587 36.92 42.08 54.96
CA ILE A 587 35.63 41.39 54.77
C ILE A 587 35.13 40.78 56.08
N VAL A 588 36.00 40.07 56.82
CA VAL A 588 35.67 39.50 58.15
C VAL A 588 35.30 40.62 59.12
N GLN A 589 36.02 41.74 59.09
CA GLN A 589 35.73 42.91 59.91
C GLN A 589 34.35 43.50 59.61
N PHE A 590 33.97 43.69 58.33
CA PHE A 590 32.65 44.19 57.96
C PHE A 590 31.51 43.29 58.44
N PHE A 591 31.63 41.97 58.26
CA PHE A 591 30.61 41.03 58.75
C PHE A 591 30.53 41.02 60.28
N SER A 592 31.67 41.06 60.98
CA SER A 592 31.68 41.08 62.45
C SER A 592 31.11 42.37 63.03
N LYS A 593 31.38 43.53 62.41
CA LYS A 593 30.86 44.83 62.81
C LYS A 593 29.37 44.95 62.52
N ALA A 594 28.90 44.46 61.37
CA ALA A 594 27.48 44.42 61.05
C ALA A 594 26.69 43.57 62.06
N ASP A 595 27.20 42.39 62.42
CA ASP A 595 26.58 41.55 63.44
C ASP A 595 26.62 42.25 64.81
N ALA A 596 27.76 42.82 65.23
CA ALA A 596 27.89 43.51 66.51
C ALA A 596 26.91 44.69 66.65
N VAL A 597 26.75 45.49 65.59
CA VAL A 597 25.84 46.65 65.57
C VAL A 597 24.36 46.21 65.55
N SER A 598 24.05 45.06 64.94
CA SER A 598 22.70 44.46 64.97
C SER A 598 22.29 43.97 66.37
N TYR A 599 23.23 43.44 67.17
CA TYR A 599 22.95 42.92 68.52
C TYR A 599 23.02 43.97 69.63
N ALA A 600 23.86 44.99 69.47
CA ALA A 600 23.92 46.15 70.35
C ALA A 600 24.15 47.39 69.49
N PRO A 601 23.20 48.34 69.41
CA PRO A 601 23.39 49.56 68.65
C PRO A 601 24.65 50.25 69.18
N ALA A 602 25.70 50.27 68.37
CA ALA A 602 26.99 50.79 68.80
C ALA A 602 26.83 52.24 69.25
N GLY A 603 27.48 52.62 70.35
CA GLY A 603 27.62 54.02 70.74
C GLY A 603 28.10 54.84 69.55
N SER A 604 27.65 56.09 69.46
CA SER A 604 27.80 56.98 68.29
C SER A 604 29.19 56.86 67.64
N ILE A 605 29.27 56.13 66.52
CA ILE A 605 30.47 56.10 65.69
C ILE A 605 30.55 57.44 64.99
N SER A 606 31.68 58.13 65.07
CA SER A 606 31.84 59.43 64.43
C SER A 606 31.73 59.30 62.90
N THR A 607 31.21 60.33 62.23
CA THR A 607 31.15 60.39 60.76
C THR A 607 32.54 60.25 60.13
N THR A 608 33.58 60.79 60.77
CA THR A 608 34.98 60.64 60.34
C THR A 608 35.46 59.18 60.38
N GLU A 609 34.97 58.39 61.34
CA GLU A 609 35.28 56.97 61.43
C GLU A 609 34.49 56.16 60.39
N LEU A 610 33.21 56.46 60.16
CA LEU A 610 32.42 55.83 59.10
C LEU A 610 32.96 56.14 57.70
N ASP A 611 33.48 57.35 57.46
CA ASP A 611 34.16 57.71 56.20
C ASP A 611 35.44 56.88 55.96
N ARG A 612 36.14 56.52 57.04
CA ARG A 612 37.29 55.60 56.95
C ARG A 612 36.84 54.20 56.57
N TRP A 613 35.76 53.70 57.19
CA TRP A 613 35.16 52.41 56.84
C TRP A 613 34.61 52.39 55.41
N ASN A 614 33.99 53.48 54.94
CA ASN A 614 33.49 53.57 53.57
C ASN A 614 34.64 53.50 52.54
N ARG A 615 35.77 54.17 52.81
CA ARG A 615 36.97 54.02 51.95
C ARG A 615 37.51 52.59 51.93
N LEU A 616 37.54 51.92 53.08
CA LEU A 616 37.92 50.50 53.17
C LEU A 616 36.94 49.59 52.40
N LEU A 617 35.64 49.91 52.41
CA LEU A 617 34.63 49.18 51.64
C LEU A 617 34.88 49.31 50.13
N GLN A 618 35.14 50.53 49.66
CA GLN A 618 35.46 50.77 48.24
C GLN A 618 36.74 50.03 47.82
N GLU A 619 37.78 50.05 48.66
CA GLU A 619 39.04 49.35 48.40
C GLU A 619 38.85 47.82 48.36
N THR A 620 38.05 47.27 49.28
CA THR A 620 37.76 45.82 49.32
C THR A 620 36.89 45.33 48.16
N LEU A 621 36.01 46.18 47.63
CA LEU A 621 35.22 45.88 46.43
C LEU A 621 36.04 46.05 45.14
N ALA A 622 37.02 46.94 45.14
CA ALA A 622 37.89 47.20 43.99
C ALA A 622 38.98 46.13 43.78
N ASN A 623 39.39 45.41 44.83
CA ASN A 623 40.44 44.40 44.72
C ASN A 623 39.86 43.00 44.41
N PRO A 624 40.09 42.42 43.22
CA PRO A 624 39.53 41.12 42.82
C PRO A 624 40.27 39.92 43.43
N SER A 625 41.39 40.13 44.12
CA SER A 625 42.24 39.06 44.65
C SER A 625 41.77 38.63 46.04
N TYR A 626 40.61 37.98 46.11
CA TYR A 626 40.18 37.26 47.31
C TYR A 626 40.99 35.97 47.38
N SER A 627 42.09 35.92 48.15
CA SER A 627 42.90 34.71 48.29
C SER A 627 42.10 33.64 49.05
N VAL A 628 41.37 32.82 48.31
CA VAL A 628 40.60 31.68 48.82
C VAL A 628 41.56 30.54 49.18
N LYS A 629 41.38 29.97 50.37
CA LYS A 629 42.04 28.72 50.79
C LYS A 629 41.64 27.59 49.82
N ARG A 630 42.60 26.97 49.12
CA ARG A 630 42.30 25.75 48.34
C ARG A 630 41.87 24.66 49.33
N PRO A 631 40.71 24.01 49.15
CA PRO A 631 40.38 22.84 49.95
C PRO A 631 41.37 21.72 49.64
N ASP A 632 41.90 21.10 50.70
CA ASP A 632 42.77 19.94 50.60
C ASP A 632 42.10 18.85 49.75
N THR A 633 42.83 18.38 48.75
CA THR A 633 42.42 17.24 47.93
C THR A 633 42.51 15.99 48.80
N VAL A 634 41.35 15.37 49.07
CA VAL A 634 41.27 14.03 49.67
C VAL A 634 41.95 13.04 48.71
N PRO A 635 42.94 12.23 49.15
CA PRO A 635 43.52 11.22 48.29
C PRO A 635 42.49 10.12 48.01
N SER A 636 42.29 9.87 46.72
CA SER A 636 41.60 8.68 46.19
C SER A 636 42.39 7.43 46.60
N ASN A 637 41.97 6.76 47.68
CA ASN A 637 42.47 5.45 48.03
C ASN A 637 41.95 4.42 47.04
N ALA A 638 42.90 3.71 46.42
CA ALA A 638 42.69 2.45 45.74
C ALA A 638 42.35 1.36 46.76
N SER A 639 41.28 0.61 46.52
CA SER A 639 41.13 -0.84 46.71
C SER A 639 39.80 -1.28 46.12
#